data_AF-A0A937NAP1-F1
#
_entry.id   AF-A0A937NAP1-F1
#
_cell.length_a   1.000
_cell.length_b   1.000
_cell.length_c   1.000
_cell.angle_alpha   90.00
_cell.angle_beta   90.00
_cell.angle_gamma   90.00
#
_symmetry.space_group_name_H-M   'P 1'
#
loop_
_entity.id
_entity.type
_entity.pdbx_description
1 polymer ?
#
loop_
_entity_poly.entity_id
_entity_poly.type
_entity_poly.pdbx_seq_one_letter_code
_entity_poly.pdbx_strand_id
1 'polypeptide(L)'
;MLPRLVKRKIGIVLLAAIWTTQAVPTAEAEEQIGSRFAYLDEREPYYPGLHFPKFTTPMWIGEDGADAVVILSIDDMGRTPAAVRYAKPPADYERFLRPILDRLKQIDGRAPVSIFTCEADLDDPRLQKLLREGLSMEVHTTQHPVPLLQSDEDTPSDPGPPETVIRNVLDSLANVSRIPGNKPVAFRMPGCDARNTISPRFFTEVLPLLTDDGRFLLADSSIFMVYTKQDATLRREWLLDSQGRDRFEKYLHAIPWCKHYANCVFNYPYPYVIDHTIWEFPVVVPGDAHGVHVHKAESPLTVADWRAALDVTVHKKGVMTICFHPHGYIRSDQMVELVDYADRKYGKRVKFLNYQEAYDRILKHALGGEPLRSETGGDNGVRLLDVNADGYLDVVIGNAERRETRIWRPATGQWETVPFPTVLVRSDGKRSVRHTWARFFTASKDGHAGLAVATDAESGVWHFVGRQWQPIPAALPSKVAGTPLRTSVDGVDRGIRFRDLDGDGLSDLIVNNESQNAVFFASRDQHAWQPAPFALPSKGCLVDARGVDQGLRFVDLDEDGDDDLVFSNEREYWVRLYEGPAKGWSNTVSQGKAGSPGALPPIVRQGTLNGVWFHSDAMILANEYTFRKPELIDRRPFHDLLSK
;
A
#
# COMPACT_ATOMS: atom_id res chain seq x y z
N MET A 1 60.24 -67.71 6.53
CA MET A 1 59.48 -67.57 7.78
C MET A 1 59.02 -66.12 7.90
N LEU A 2 57.74 -65.86 7.61
CA LEU A 2 57.11 -64.54 7.78
C LEU A 2 56.89 -64.24 9.27
N PRO A 3 57.21 -63.04 9.78
CA PRO A 3 56.71 -62.54 11.05
C PRO A 3 55.38 -61.80 10.89
N ARG A 4 54.56 -61.90 11.93
CA ARG A 4 53.16 -61.47 12.05
C ARG A 4 52.97 -59.95 11.93
N LEU A 5 51.94 -59.55 11.18
CA LEU A 5 51.49 -58.16 11.05
C LEU A 5 50.95 -57.58 12.37
N VAL A 6 51.42 -56.37 12.66
CA VAL A 6 50.92 -55.44 13.68
C VAL A 6 49.65 -54.75 13.16
N LYS A 7 48.53 -54.85 13.88
CA LYS A 7 47.35 -54.00 13.66
C LYS A 7 47.42 -52.79 14.60
N ARG A 8 47.81 -51.62 14.07
CA ARG A 8 47.60 -50.31 14.73
C ARG A 8 46.16 -49.86 14.45
N LYS A 9 45.39 -49.61 15.52
CA LYS A 9 44.10 -48.91 15.44
C LYS A 9 44.39 -47.43 15.12
N ILE A 10 43.97 -46.97 13.94
CA ILE A 10 43.91 -45.56 13.61
C ILE A 10 42.55 -45.06 14.14
N GLY A 11 42.58 -44.26 15.21
CA GLY A 11 41.42 -43.50 15.64
C GLY A 11 41.20 -42.35 14.66
N ILE A 12 40.11 -42.38 13.91
CA ILE A 12 39.63 -41.25 13.12
C ILE A 12 39.01 -40.27 14.12
N VAL A 13 39.68 -39.16 14.38
CA VAL A 13 39.08 -38.00 15.04
C VAL A 13 38.25 -37.29 13.98
N LEU A 14 36.92 -37.47 14.02
CA LEU A 14 35.99 -36.59 13.30
C LEU A 14 36.03 -35.22 13.98
N LEU A 15 36.75 -34.27 13.37
CA LEU A 15 36.56 -32.85 13.61
C LEU A 15 35.23 -32.45 12.97
N ALA A 16 34.17 -32.46 13.77
CA ALA A 16 32.92 -31.80 13.40
C ALA A 16 33.20 -30.28 13.38
N ALA A 17 33.38 -29.72 12.18
CA ALA A 17 33.34 -28.28 11.98
C ALA A 17 31.91 -27.82 12.27
N ILE A 18 31.67 -27.34 13.48
CA ILE A 18 30.44 -26.64 13.83
C ILE A 18 30.52 -25.29 13.13
N TRP A 19 29.89 -25.19 11.96
CA TRP A 19 29.56 -23.90 11.37
C TRP A 19 28.44 -23.31 12.24
N THR A 20 28.80 -22.53 13.25
CA THR A 20 27.84 -21.59 13.84
C THR A 20 27.60 -20.52 12.79
N THR A 21 26.53 -20.68 12.00
CA THR A 21 25.88 -19.56 11.34
C THR A 21 25.37 -18.66 12.46
N GLN A 22 26.20 -17.75 12.93
CA GLN A 22 25.67 -16.57 13.60
C GLN A 22 24.86 -15.86 12.52
N ALA A 23 23.53 -15.95 12.64
CA ALA A 23 22.66 -15.02 11.95
C ALA A 23 23.19 -13.63 12.34
N VAL A 24 23.71 -12.91 11.36
CA VAL A 24 23.88 -11.47 11.51
C VAL A 24 22.48 -10.97 11.80
N PRO A 25 22.22 -10.35 12.96
CA PRO A 25 20.96 -9.63 13.12
C PRO A 25 20.99 -8.57 12.02
N THR A 26 20.06 -8.69 11.06
CA THR A 26 19.70 -7.56 10.21
C THR A 26 19.39 -6.43 11.18
N ALA A 27 20.23 -5.40 11.21
CA ALA A 27 19.91 -4.20 11.96
C ALA A 27 18.57 -3.73 11.42
N GLU A 28 17.55 -3.76 12.27
CA GLU A 28 16.26 -3.18 11.95
C GLU A 28 16.53 -1.70 11.68
N ALA A 29 16.15 -1.19 10.50
CA ALA A 29 16.07 0.25 10.32
C ALA A 29 15.03 0.74 11.34
N GLU A 30 15.51 1.35 12.44
CA GLU A 30 14.64 2.07 13.37
C GLU A 30 13.80 3.06 12.55
N GLU A 31 12.51 3.23 12.88
CA GLU A 31 11.67 4.22 12.20
C GLU A 31 12.43 5.56 12.15
N GLN A 32 12.77 6.06 10.96
CA GLN A 32 13.34 7.40 10.81
C GLN A 32 12.25 8.40 11.21
N ILE A 33 12.17 8.69 12.51
CA ILE A 33 11.13 9.51 13.13
C ILE A 33 11.01 10.85 12.39
N GLY A 34 12.14 11.44 11.96
CA GLY A 34 12.16 12.70 11.23
C GLY A 34 11.66 12.64 9.77
N SER A 35 11.54 11.45 9.17
CA SER A 35 11.03 11.22 7.80
C SER A 35 9.64 10.59 7.74
N ARG A 36 9.01 10.27 8.88
CA ARG A 36 7.79 9.43 8.96
C ARG A 36 6.53 9.91 8.21
N PHE A 37 6.49 11.15 7.73
CA PHE A 37 5.37 11.68 6.91
C PHE A 37 5.64 11.65 5.40
N ALA A 38 6.80 11.13 4.98
CA ALA A 38 7.22 11.00 3.58
C ALA A 38 6.19 10.35 2.66
N TYR A 39 5.50 9.30 3.15
CA TYR A 39 4.49 8.55 2.39
C TYR A 39 3.31 9.41 1.91
N LEU A 40 3.04 10.56 2.55
CA LEU A 40 2.00 11.50 2.11
C LEU A 40 2.38 12.26 0.83
N ASP A 41 3.67 12.29 0.48
CA ASP A 41 4.17 12.94 -0.74
C ASP A 41 4.46 11.94 -1.88
N GLU A 42 4.39 10.65 -1.57
CA GLU A 42 4.73 9.55 -2.45
C GLU A 42 3.48 8.85 -2.99
N ARG A 43 3.67 8.12 -4.11
CA ARG A 43 2.60 7.35 -4.78
C ARG A 43 2.88 5.86 -4.78
N GLU A 44 3.80 5.41 -3.92
CA GLU A 44 4.11 4.01 -3.74
C GLU A 44 3.05 3.35 -2.84
N PRO A 45 2.48 2.19 -3.21
CA PRO A 45 1.40 1.58 -2.43
C PRO A 45 1.89 0.55 -1.39
N TYR A 46 3.20 0.32 -1.28
CA TYR A 46 3.80 -0.72 -0.42
C TYR A 46 4.50 -0.18 0.84
N TYR A 47 4.26 1.08 1.19
CA TYR A 47 4.89 1.76 2.33
C TYR A 47 4.50 1.24 3.74
N PRO A 48 3.29 0.68 4.00
CA PRO A 48 2.96 0.25 5.37
C PRO A 48 3.75 -0.98 5.79
N GLY A 49 4.27 -0.96 7.03
CA GLY A 49 5.01 -2.07 7.62
C GLY A 49 4.78 -2.18 9.12
N LEU A 50 5.63 -2.95 9.80
CA LEU A 50 5.53 -3.23 11.24
C LEU A 50 5.47 -1.96 12.11
N HIS A 51 6.24 -0.93 11.74
CA HIS A 51 6.39 0.31 12.50
C HIS A 51 5.40 1.41 12.08
N PHE A 52 4.65 1.22 10.99
CA PHE A 52 3.68 2.22 10.54
C PHE A 52 2.50 2.34 11.54
N PRO A 53 1.97 3.55 11.81
CA PRO A 53 0.88 3.73 12.76
C PRO A 53 -0.37 2.94 12.39
N LYS A 54 -1.10 2.46 13.40
CA LYS A 54 -2.17 1.47 13.24
C LYS A 54 -3.50 2.15 12.90
N PHE A 55 -4.26 1.54 11.99
CA PHE A 55 -5.69 1.86 11.75
C PHE A 55 -6.60 0.68 12.17
N THR A 56 -6.60 0.42 13.47
CA THR A 56 -7.28 -0.75 14.07
C THR A 56 -8.80 -0.73 13.88
N THR A 57 -9.42 -1.91 13.85
CA THR A 57 -10.87 -2.10 13.73
C THR A 57 -11.71 -1.24 14.68
N PRO A 58 -11.39 -1.13 16.00
CA PRO A 58 -12.13 -0.25 16.90
C PRO A 58 -12.25 1.22 16.46
N MET A 59 -11.31 1.71 15.65
CA MET A 59 -11.28 3.10 15.18
C MET A 59 -12.41 3.40 14.19
N TRP A 60 -12.90 2.39 13.48
CA TRP A 60 -13.86 2.59 12.39
C TRP A 60 -15.09 1.69 12.46
N ILE A 61 -15.07 0.59 13.21
CA ILE A 61 -16.18 -0.37 13.25
C ILE A 61 -17.48 0.22 13.82
N GLY A 62 -17.37 1.15 14.77
CA GLY A 62 -18.53 1.76 15.43
C GLY A 62 -19.31 0.84 16.38
N GLU A 63 -18.73 -0.30 16.77
CA GLU A 63 -19.33 -1.32 17.62
C GLU A 63 -18.40 -1.71 18.77
N ASP A 64 -18.84 -1.49 20.01
CA ASP A 64 -18.04 -1.79 21.21
C ASP A 64 -17.72 -3.28 21.34
N GLY A 65 -16.46 -3.58 21.60
CA GLY A 65 -15.97 -4.94 21.83
C GLY A 65 -15.72 -5.76 20.56
N ALA A 66 -15.86 -5.16 19.37
CA ALA A 66 -15.34 -5.74 18.13
C ALA A 66 -13.83 -5.45 18.02
N ASP A 67 -13.02 -6.52 18.02
CA ASP A 67 -11.57 -6.42 17.87
C ASP A 67 -11.15 -6.57 16.41
N ALA A 68 -11.83 -7.39 15.61
CA ALA A 68 -11.43 -7.63 14.23
C ALA A 68 -12.62 -7.76 13.28
N VAL A 69 -12.35 -7.51 12.01
CA VAL A 69 -13.28 -7.78 10.90
C VAL A 69 -12.72 -8.88 10.02
N VAL A 70 -13.58 -9.78 9.56
CA VAL A 70 -13.30 -10.74 8.49
C VAL A 70 -14.11 -10.35 7.26
N ILE A 71 -13.44 -10.14 6.13
CA ILE A 71 -14.08 -9.95 4.83
C ILE A 71 -13.88 -11.22 4.02
N LEU A 72 -14.96 -11.97 3.81
CA LEU A 72 -14.96 -13.10 2.90
C LEU A 72 -15.16 -12.55 1.48
N SER A 73 -14.13 -12.64 0.64
CA SER A 73 -14.20 -12.20 -0.75
C SER A 73 -13.88 -13.32 -1.73
N ILE A 74 -14.79 -13.54 -2.68
CA ILE A 74 -14.69 -14.59 -3.69
C ILE A 74 -14.58 -13.97 -5.09
N ASP A 75 -13.66 -14.48 -5.90
CA ASP A 75 -13.33 -13.88 -7.20
C ASP A 75 -13.91 -14.69 -8.37
N ASP A 76 -13.89 -14.10 -9.56
CA ASP A 76 -14.27 -14.67 -10.87
C ASP A 76 -15.76 -14.87 -11.18
N MET A 77 -16.68 -14.09 -10.61
CA MET A 77 -18.08 -14.20 -11.05
C MET A 77 -18.26 -13.58 -12.43
N GLY A 78 -18.93 -14.29 -13.34
CA GLY A 78 -19.25 -13.77 -14.67
C GLY A 78 -20.64 -14.18 -15.15
N ARG A 79 -21.01 -13.70 -16.34
CA ARG A 79 -22.31 -13.95 -16.98
C ARG A 79 -22.46 -15.37 -17.50
N THR A 80 -23.67 -15.71 -17.93
CA THR A 80 -23.97 -16.96 -18.64
C THR A 80 -24.26 -16.67 -20.12
N PRO A 81 -23.61 -17.35 -21.09
CA PRO A 81 -22.43 -18.20 -20.93
C PRO A 81 -21.20 -17.39 -20.49
N ALA A 82 -20.22 -18.06 -19.87
CA ALA A 82 -19.01 -17.41 -19.38
C ALA A 82 -18.28 -16.67 -20.52
N ALA A 83 -17.99 -15.39 -20.30
CA ALA A 83 -17.27 -14.55 -21.27
C ALA A 83 -15.78 -14.89 -21.33
N VAL A 84 -15.21 -15.40 -20.23
CA VAL A 84 -13.79 -15.72 -20.09
C VAL A 84 -13.56 -17.03 -19.35
N ARG A 85 -12.38 -17.62 -19.54
CA ARG A 85 -12.04 -18.97 -19.09
C ARG A 85 -12.19 -19.19 -17.57
N TYR A 86 -11.81 -18.19 -16.78
CA TYR A 86 -11.83 -18.28 -15.31
C TYR A 86 -13.22 -18.01 -14.74
N ALA A 87 -14.02 -17.19 -15.42
CA ALA A 87 -15.31 -16.78 -14.93
C ALA A 87 -16.30 -17.96 -14.80
N LYS A 88 -17.01 -17.99 -13.67
CA LYS A 88 -18.10 -18.94 -13.41
C LYS A 88 -19.45 -18.22 -13.37
N PRO A 89 -20.55 -18.85 -13.80
CA PRO A 89 -21.88 -18.24 -13.78
C PRO A 89 -22.40 -18.06 -12.34
N PRO A 90 -23.38 -17.16 -12.08
CA PRO A 90 -23.90 -16.92 -10.72
C PRO A 90 -24.51 -18.17 -10.06
N ALA A 91 -24.94 -19.15 -10.87
CA ALA A 91 -25.40 -20.46 -10.41
C ALA A 91 -24.37 -21.23 -9.58
N ASP A 92 -23.09 -21.13 -9.97
CA ASP A 92 -21.99 -21.84 -9.33
C ASP A 92 -21.62 -21.16 -8.01
N TYR A 93 -21.63 -19.82 -7.97
CA TYR A 93 -21.48 -19.04 -6.75
C TYR A 93 -22.59 -19.35 -5.75
N GLU A 94 -23.84 -19.32 -6.18
CA GLU A 94 -24.99 -19.66 -5.33
C GLU A 94 -24.83 -21.06 -4.72
N ARG A 95 -24.44 -22.06 -5.50
CA ARG A 95 -24.25 -23.44 -5.01
C ARG A 95 -23.08 -23.54 -4.04
N PHE A 96 -21.95 -22.93 -4.37
CA PHE A 96 -20.75 -22.97 -3.54
C PHE A 96 -20.94 -22.22 -2.22
N LEU A 97 -21.49 -21.00 -2.29
CA LEU A 97 -21.63 -20.11 -1.14
C LEU A 97 -22.77 -20.54 -0.20
N ARG A 98 -23.81 -21.23 -0.68
CA ARG A 98 -25.02 -21.51 0.11
C ARG A 98 -24.75 -21.96 1.56
N PRO A 99 -23.89 -22.97 1.84
CA PRO A 99 -23.59 -23.37 3.21
C PRO A 99 -22.93 -22.26 4.06
N ILE A 100 -22.09 -21.44 3.44
CA ILE A 100 -21.40 -20.30 4.07
C ILE A 100 -22.42 -19.21 4.42
N LEU A 101 -23.29 -18.85 3.47
CA LEU A 101 -24.31 -17.81 3.66
C LEU A 101 -25.31 -18.21 4.74
N ASP A 102 -25.76 -19.46 4.73
CA ASP A 102 -26.70 -19.97 5.73
C ASP A 102 -26.07 -19.94 7.14
N ARG A 103 -24.76 -20.24 7.25
CA ARG A 103 -24.05 -20.15 8.52
C ARG A 103 -23.88 -18.70 9.00
N LEU A 104 -23.49 -17.78 8.13
CA LEU A 104 -23.35 -16.36 8.48
C LEU A 104 -24.68 -15.77 8.98
N LYS A 105 -25.80 -16.13 8.34
CA LYS A 105 -27.15 -15.70 8.79
C LYS A 105 -27.52 -16.23 10.16
N GLN A 106 -27.04 -17.40 10.55
CA GLN A 106 -27.24 -17.90 11.92
C GLN A 106 -26.47 -17.09 12.96
N ILE A 107 -25.36 -16.44 12.58
CA ILE A 107 -24.54 -15.60 13.46
C ILE A 107 -25.13 -14.20 13.57
N ASP A 108 -25.44 -13.57 12.44
CA ASP A 108 -25.71 -12.12 12.35
C ASP A 108 -26.96 -11.76 11.54
N GLY A 109 -27.80 -12.74 11.19
CA GLY A 109 -29.02 -12.54 10.39
C GLY A 109 -28.79 -12.14 8.92
N ARG A 110 -27.56 -11.82 8.53
CA ARG A 110 -27.11 -11.41 7.19
C ARG A 110 -25.99 -12.33 6.70
N ALA A 111 -25.68 -12.28 5.41
CA ALA A 111 -24.56 -13.00 4.82
C ALA A 111 -23.60 -12.05 4.06
N PRO A 112 -22.79 -11.26 4.79
CA PRO A 112 -21.92 -10.25 4.20
C PRO A 112 -20.69 -10.91 3.55
N VAL A 113 -20.83 -11.24 2.26
CA VAL A 113 -19.77 -11.77 1.38
C VAL A 113 -19.64 -10.84 0.18
N SER A 114 -18.41 -10.52 -0.21
CA SER A 114 -18.12 -9.72 -1.40
C SER A 114 -17.78 -10.63 -2.58
N ILE A 115 -18.39 -10.42 -3.74
CA ILE A 115 -18.13 -11.18 -4.97
C ILE A 115 -17.47 -10.27 -6.00
N PHE A 116 -16.19 -10.50 -6.29
CA PHE A 116 -15.49 -9.81 -7.37
C PHE A 116 -15.97 -10.37 -8.72
N THR A 117 -16.61 -9.49 -9.48
CA THR A 117 -17.39 -9.83 -10.66
C THR A 117 -16.73 -9.26 -11.91
N CYS A 118 -16.43 -10.13 -12.88
CA CYS A 118 -15.86 -9.72 -14.15
C CYS A 118 -16.90 -9.01 -15.03
N GLU A 119 -17.98 -9.72 -15.35
CA GLU A 119 -19.11 -9.22 -16.14
C GLU A 119 -20.40 -9.86 -15.61
N ALA A 120 -21.32 -9.06 -15.09
CA ALA A 120 -22.62 -9.50 -14.59
C ALA A 120 -23.66 -9.66 -15.73
N ASP A 121 -24.46 -10.72 -15.63
CA ASP A 121 -25.71 -10.88 -16.37
C ASP A 121 -26.84 -10.15 -15.62
N LEU A 122 -27.18 -8.93 -16.06
CA LEU A 122 -28.10 -8.05 -15.34
C LEU A 122 -29.52 -8.62 -15.17
N ASP A 123 -29.90 -9.57 -16.02
CA ASP A 123 -31.21 -10.22 -16.00
C ASP A 123 -31.23 -11.49 -15.12
N ASP A 124 -30.09 -11.92 -14.57
CA ASP A 124 -30.03 -13.09 -13.70
C ASP A 124 -30.70 -12.79 -12.34
N PRO A 125 -31.84 -13.44 -12.01
CA PRO A 125 -32.59 -13.15 -10.78
C PRO A 125 -31.79 -13.50 -9.50
N ARG A 126 -30.72 -14.30 -9.62
CA ARG A 126 -29.85 -14.62 -8.49
C ARG A 126 -29.09 -13.41 -7.98
N LEU A 127 -28.70 -12.46 -8.84
CA LEU A 127 -27.99 -11.25 -8.38
C LEU A 127 -28.82 -10.49 -7.36
N GLN A 128 -30.11 -10.30 -7.65
CA GLN A 128 -31.05 -9.64 -6.73
C GLN A 128 -31.31 -10.46 -5.46
N LYS A 129 -31.30 -11.79 -5.56
CA LYS A 129 -31.39 -12.67 -4.39
C LYS A 129 -30.17 -12.49 -3.48
N LEU A 130 -28.96 -12.54 -4.04
CA LEU A 130 -27.70 -12.40 -3.29
C LEU A 130 -27.62 -11.03 -2.60
N LEU A 131 -27.96 -9.93 -3.30
CA LEU A 131 -28.00 -8.59 -2.70
C LEU A 131 -28.96 -8.51 -1.50
N ARG A 132 -30.17 -9.07 -1.61
CA ARG A 132 -31.14 -9.09 -0.50
C ARG A 132 -30.67 -9.90 0.71
N GLU A 133 -29.76 -10.85 0.51
CA GLU A 133 -29.17 -11.65 1.59
C GLU A 133 -27.98 -10.95 2.27
N GLY A 134 -27.51 -9.82 1.73
CA GLY A 134 -26.44 -8.99 2.31
C GLY A 134 -25.09 -9.08 1.59
N LEU A 135 -25.02 -9.72 0.42
CA LEU A 135 -23.78 -9.76 -0.37
C LEU A 135 -23.57 -8.47 -1.16
N SER A 136 -22.32 -8.20 -1.56
CA SER A 136 -21.97 -7.12 -2.49
C SER A 136 -21.28 -7.68 -3.74
N MET A 137 -21.43 -6.97 -4.86
CA MET A 137 -20.80 -7.30 -6.13
C MET A 137 -19.78 -6.21 -6.45
N GLU A 138 -18.51 -6.60 -6.51
CA GLU A 138 -17.33 -5.73 -6.67
C GLU A 138 -16.71 -5.90 -8.07
N VAL A 139 -15.74 -5.07 -8.44
CA VAL A 139 -15.20 -4.99 -9.80
C VAL A 139 -13.96 -5.86 -9.98
N HIS A 140 -13.94 -6.69 -11.03
CA HIS A 140 -12.84 -7.62 -11.31
C HIS A 140 -12.35 -7.62 -12.76
N THR A 141 -12.58 -6.52 -13.50
CA THR A 141 -12.31 -6.36 -14.94
C THR A 141 -13.18 -7.25 -15.85
N THR A 142 -13.50 -6.82 -17.06
CA THR A 142 -14.42 -7.60 -17.93
C THR A 142 -13.79 -8.90 -18.45
N GLN A 143 -12.47 -8.93 -18.66
CA GLN A 143 -11.81 -10.05 -19.35
C GLN A 143 -10.88 -10.87 -18.46
N HIS A 144 -10.69 -10.49 -17.18
CA HIS A 144 -9.70 -11.14 -16.30
C HIS A 144 -8.31 -11.33 -16.97
N PRO A 145 -7.70 -10.27 -17.56
CA PRO A 145 -6.36 -10.36 -18.13
C PRO A 145 -5.29 -10.53 -17.04
N VAL A 146 -4.33 -11.45 -17.24
CA VAL A 146 -3.25 -11.70 -16.26
C VAL A 146 -1.88 -11.65 -16.97
N PRO A 147 -1.13 -10.53 -16.86
CA PRO A 147 -1.47 -9.30 -16.13
C PRO A 147 -2.49 -8.41 -16.87
N LEU A 148 -3.13 -7.50 -16.14
CA LEU A 148 -3.97 -6.45 -16.73
C LEU A 148 -3.14 -5.46 -17.56
N LEU A 149 -2.03 -4.97 -17.01
CA LEU A 149 -1.12 -4.09 -17.75
C LEU A 149 -0.36 -4.91 -18.80
N GLN A 150 -0.80 -4.80 -20.05
CA GLN A 150 -0.15 -5.41 -21.21
C GLN A 150 -0.39 -4.57 -22.46
N SER A 151 0.62 -4.48 -23.31
CA SER A 151 0.56 -3.81 -24.61
C SER A 151 1.03 -4.75 -25.72
N ASP A 152 0.31 -4.76 -26.84
CA ASP A 152 0.73 -5.46 -28.06
C ASP A 152 1.77 -4.67 -28.86
N GLU A 153 2.00 -3.40 -28.50
CA GLU A 153 3.02 -2.54 -29.13
C GLU A 153 4.38 -2.73 -28.46
N ASP A 154 5.42 -3.00 -29.25
CA ASP A 154 6.80 -3.06 -28.73
C ASP A 154 7.41 -1.67 -28.49
N THR A 155 6.79 -0.60 -29.01
CA THR A 155 7.25 0.80 -28.85
C THR A 155 6.04 1.72 -28.66
N PRO A 156 6.00 2.59 -27.63
CA PRO A 156 4.81 3.39 -27.33
C PRO A 156 4.52 4.46 -28.40
N SER A 157 3.24 4.61 -28.75
CA SER A 157 2.72 5.84 -29.36
C SER A 157 2.16 6.84 -28.32
N ASP A 158 1.68 6.36 -27.17
CA ASP A 158 1.11 7.12 -26.05
C ASP A 158 1.81 6.72 -24.73
N PRO A 159 2.22 7.66 -23.87
CA PRO A 159 2.83 7.35 -22.57
C PRO A 159 1.86 6.80 -21.53
N GLY A 160 0.54 6.85 -21.74
CA GLY A 160 -0.50 6.38 -20.81
C GLY A 160 -0.73 4.86 -20.79
N PRO A 161 -1.55 4.34 -19.85
CA PRO A 161 -1.96 2.94 -19.89
C PRO A 161 -2.76 2.68 -21.18
N PRO A 162 -2.61 1.52 -21.83
CA PRO A 162 -3.34 1.23 -23.08
C PRO A 162 -4.85 1.39 -22.92
N GLU A 163 -5.55 1.89 -23.95
CA GLU A 163 -7.02 2.06 -23.88
C GLU A 163 -7.73 0.75 -23.52
N THR A 164 -7.21 -0.39 -23.99
CA THR A 164 -7.73 -1.73 -23.67
C THR A 164 -7.71 -2.03 -22.16
N VAL A 165 -6.68 -1.58 -21.44
CA VAL A 165 -6.58 -1.68 -19.98
C VAL A 165 -7.67 -0.85 -19.32
N ILE A 166 -7.77 0.42 -19.72
CA ILE A 166 -8.73 1.38 -19.16
C ILE A 166 -10.17 0.87 -19.38
N ARG A 167 -10.49 0.44 -20.59
CA ARG A 167 -11.80 -0.12 -20.93
C ARG A 167 -12.13 -1.37 -20.13
N ASN A 168 -11.17 -2.27 -19.91
CA ASN A 168 -11.42 -3.49 -19.12
C ASN A 168 -11.93 -3.17 -17.70
N VAL A 169 -11.38 -2.12 -17.09
CA VAL A 169 -11.75 -1.69 -15.74
C VAL A 169 -13.05 -0.89 -15.76
N LEU A 170 -13.14 0.14 -16.60
CA LEU A 170 -14.30 1.04 -16.62
C LEU A 170 -15.58 0.35 -17.11
N ASP A 171 -15.47 -0.54 -18.09
CA ASP A 171 -16.64 -1.30 -18.58
C ASP A 171 -17.13 -2.29 -17.52
N SER A 172 -16.22 -2.88 -16.74
CA SER A 172 -16.57 -3.77 -15.63
C SER A 172 -17.25 -2.97 -14.51
N LEU A 173 -16.70 -1.82 -14.14
CA LEU A 173 -17.34 -0.91 -13.18
C LEU A 173 -18.73 -0.47 -13.66
N ALA A 174 -18.86 -0.06 -14.93
CA ALA A 174 -20.13 0.35 -15.50
C ALA A 174 -21.16 -0.81 -15.49
N ASN A 175 -20.74 -2.02 -15.85
CA ASN A 175 -21.60 -3.20 -15.85
C ASN A 175 -22.04 -3.58 -14.41
N VAL A 176 -21.10 -3.71 -13.47
CA VAL A 176 -21.39 -4.12 -12.08
C VAL A 176 -22.22 -3.06 -11.35
N SER A 177 -22.03 -1.78 -11.65
CA SER A 177 -22.83 -0.67 -11.11
C SER A 177 -24.27 -0.63 -11.63
N ARG A 178 -24.56 -1.30 -12.75
CA ARG A 178 -25.92 -1.36 -13.34
C ARG A 178 -26.78 -2.44 -12.70
N ILE A 179 -26.24 -3.31 -11.85
CA ILE A 179 -27.03 -4.25 -11.07
C ILE A 179 -27.91 -3.43 -10.10
N PRO A 180 -29.25 -3.52 -10.17
CA PRO A 180 -30.12 -2.70 -9.35
C PRO A 180 -29.85 -2.88 -7.85
N GLY A 181 -29.62 -1.77 -7.14
CA GLY A 181 -29.33 -1.77 -5.70
C GLY A 181 -27.89 -2.15 -5.32
N ASN A 182 -27.04 -2.53 -6.28
CA ASN A 182 -25.61 -2.73 -6.03
C ASN A 182 -24.86 -1.40 -6.02
N LYS A 183 -23.85 -1.30 -5.17
CA LYS A 183 -22.91 -0.18 -5.10
C LYS A 183 -21.50 -0.77 -4.97
N PRO A 184 -20.81 -1.04 -6.09
CA PRO A 184 -19.44 -1.53 -6.01
C PRO A 184 -18.55 -0.46 -5.39
N VAL A 185 -17.71 -0.86 -4.44
CA VAL A 185 -16.74 0.05 -3.80
C VAL A 185 -15.31 -0.36 -4.07
N ALA A 186 -15.07 -1.66 -4.28
CA ALA A 186 -13.74 -2.25 -4.34
C ALA A 186 -13.40 -2.78 -5.75
N PHE A 187 -12.11 -2.70 -6.07
CA PHE A 187 -11.48 -3.41 -7.18
C PHE A 187 -10.65 -4.60 -6.65
N ARG A 188 -10.52 -5.63 -7.49
CA ARG A 188 -9.45 -6.63 -7.34
C ARG A 188 -8.76 -6.88 -8.66
N MET A 189 -7.43 -6.85 -8.64
CA MET A 189 -6.58 -7.12 -9.79
C MET A 189 -6.59 -8.60 -10.16
N PRO A 190 -6.95 -8.97 -11.40
CA PRO A 190 -6.85 -10.35 -11.86
C PRO A 190 -5.45 -10.95 -11.66
N GLY A 191 -5.39 -12.11 -11.00
CA GLY A 191 -4.17 -12.87 -10.75
C GLY A 191 -3.22 -12.29 -9.69
N CYS A 192 -3.65 -11.29 -8.90
CA CYS A 192 -2.86 -10.76 -7.78
C CYS A 192 -2.57 -11.81 -6.71
N ASP A 193 -3.41 -12.84 -6.58
CA ASP A 193 -3.32 -13.94 -5.63
C ASP A 193 -2.25 -14.99 -5.98
N ALA A 194 -1.56 -14.84 -7.11
CA ALA A 194 -0.54 -15.79 -7.54
C ALA A 194 0.62 -15.20 -8.37
N ARG A 195 0.57 -13.91 -8.72
CA ARG A 195 1.54 -13.26 -9.62
C ARG A 195 1.71 -11.77 -9.29
N ASN A 196 2.85 -11.22 -9.70
CA ASN A 196 3.12 -9.78 -9.61
C ASN A 196 2.39 -9.02 -10.74
N THR A 197 1.11 -8.70 -10.54
CA THR A 197 0.25 -8.04 -11.53
C THR A 197 -0.08 -6.60 -11.19
N ILE A 198 0.21 -6.17 -9.97
CA ILE A 198 -0.13 -4.85 -9.43
C ILE A 198 1.08 -3.94 -9.58
N SER A 199 0.80 -2.76 -10.13
CA SER A 199 1.77 -1.70 -10.36
C SER A 199 1.31 -0.43 -9.65
N PRO A 200 2.21 0.38 -9.05
CA PRO A 200 1.87 1.73 -8.57
C PRO A 200 1.13 2.55 -9.61
N ARG A 201 1.46 2.34 -10.90
CA ARG A 201 0.83 3.01 -12.03
C ARG A 201 -0.68 2.79 -12.11
N PHE A 202 -1.14 1.59 -11.75
CA PHE A 202 -2.57 1.26 -11.77
C PHE A 202 -3.36 2.18 -10.83
N PHE A 203 -2.80 2.43 -9.63
CA PHE A 203 -3.43 3.26 -8.61
C PHE A 203 -3.45 4.75 -8.94
N THR A 204 -2.57 5.22 -9.82
CA THR A 204 -2.46 6.65 -10.16
C THR A 204 -3.11 7.00 -11.50
N GLU A 205 -3.20 6.04 -12.43
CA GLU A 205 -3.60 6.31 -13.82
C GLU A 205 -4.83 5.53 -14.29
N VAL A 206 -5.23 4.45 -13.60
CA VAL A 206 -6.36 3.61 -14.03
C VAL A 206 -7.48 3.58 -13.00
N LEU A 207 -7.19 3.14 -11.77
CA LEU A 207 -8.20 3.02 -10.72
C LEU A 207 -8.89 4.35 -10.33
N PRO A 208 -8.20 5.51 -10.35
CA PRO A 208 -8.85 6.79 -10.10
C PRO A 208 -9.80 7.25 -11.21
N LEU A 209 -9.83 6.59 -12.37
CA LEU A 209 -10.69 7.01 -13.47
C LEU A 209 -12.18 6.84 -13.14
N LEU A 210 -13.00 7.59 -13.88
CA LEU A 210 -14.46 7.58 -13.77
C LEU A 210 -15.07 6.96 -15.03
N THR A 211 -16.23 6.33 -14.89
CA THR A 211 -17.09 6.01 -16.04
C THR A 211 -17.61 7.30 -16.70
N ASP A 212 -18.15 7.19 -17.92
CA ASP A 212 -18.71 8.34 -18.65
C ASP A 212 -19.82 9.06 -17.86
N ASP A 213 -20.60 8.32 -17.06
CA ASP A 213 -21.63 8.85 -16.18
C ASP A 213 -21.14 9.17 -14.74
N GLY A 214 -19.83 9.22 -14.54
CA GLY A 214 -19.20 9.76 -13.33
C GLY A 214 -19.11 8.80 -12.15
N ARG A 215 -19.29 7.49 -12.33
CA ARG A 215 -19.05 6.50 -11.27
C ARG A 215 -17.57 6.22 -11.11
N PHE A 216 -17.15 5.91 -9.89
CA PHE A 216 -15.77 5.57 -9.55
C PHE A 216 -15.72 4.63 -8.34
N LEU A 217 -14.57 4.00 -8.13
CA LEU A 217 -14.30 3.13 -7.00
C LEU A 217 -13.62 3.89 -5.85
N LEU A 218 -13.79 3.37 -4.64
CA LEU A 218 -13.32 3.98 -3.39
C LEU A 218 -12.23 3.14 -2.72
N ALA A 219 -12.13 1.86 -3.08
CA ALA A 219 -11.20 0.93 -2.51
C ALA A 219 -10.59 -0.01 -3.55
N ASP A 220 -9.46 -0.58 -3.18
CA ASP A 220 -8.81 -1.75 -3.77
C ASP A 220 -8.64 -2.83 -2.69
N SER A 221 -8.49 -4.07 -3.12
CA SER A 221 -8.07 -5.16 -2.26
C SER A 221 -7.24 -6.15 -3.06
N SER A 222 -6.14 -5.66 -3.62
CA SER A 222 -5.28 -6.46 -4.47
C SER A 222 -3.92 -6.74 -3.81
N ILE A 223 -3.47 -5.93 -2.87
CA ILE A 223 -2.17 -6.08 -2.21
C ILE A 223 -2.29 -7.09 -1.08
N PHE A 224 -1.37 -8.05 -1.04
CA PHE A 224 -1.39 -9.09 -0.02
C PHE A 224 -0.60 -8.67 1.23
N MET A 225 -0.91 -9.25 2.40
CA MET A 225 -0.23 -8.98 3.66
C MET A 225 0.23 -10.27 4.31
N VAL A 226 1.50 -10.28 4.72
CA VAL A 226 2.17 -11.45 5.29
C VAL A 226 2.53 -11.16 6.74
N TYR A 227 2.12 -12.05 7.64
CA TYR A 227 2.62 -12.03 9.01
C TYR A 227 4.00 -12.69 9.09
N THR A 228 4.95 -12.04 9.74
CA THR A 228 6.35 -12.50 9.85
C THR A 228 6.80 -12.55 11.31
N LYS A 229 7.91 -13.24 11.55
CA LYS A 229 8.58 -13.32 12.86
C LYS A 229 9.24 -12.02 13.31
N GLN A 230 9.30 -10.99 12.46
CA GLN A 230 9.79 -9.67 12.83
C GLN A 230 8.87 -9.00 13.86
N ASP A 231 7.57 -9.30 13.84
CA ASP A 231 6.66 -8.80 14.86
C ASP A 231 6.84 -9.60 16.17
N ALA A 232 7.72 -9.10 17.04
CA ALA A 232 8.01 -9.68 18.34
C ALA A 232 6.81 -9.72 19.31
N THR A 233 5.71 -9.01 19.01
CA THR A 233 4.48 -9.06 19.81
C THR A 233 3.68 -10.34 19.57
N LEU A 234 3.94 -11.04 18.46
CA LEU A 234 3.21 -12.24 18.07
C LEU A 234 3.73 -13.50 18.74
N ARG A 235 2.81 -14.42 19.03
CA ARG A 235 3.16 -15.73 19.57
C ARG A 235 3.78 -16.59 18.49
N ARG A 236 4.93 -17.21 18.80
CA ARG A 236 5.62 -18.14 17.89
C ARG A 236 4.72 -19.28 17.39
N GLU A 237 3.78 -19.75 18.21
CA GLU A 237 2.82 -20.80 17.85
C GLU A 237 1.88 -20.43 16.69
N TRP A 238 1.60 -19.13 16.50
CA TRP A 238 0.83 -18.65 15.36
C TRP A 238 1.69 -18.55 14.10
N LEU A 239 2.97 -18.23 14.27
CA LEU A 239 3.90 -17.97 13.17
C LEU A 239 4.62 -19.21 12.65
N LEU A 240 4.61 -20.31 13.39
CA LEU A 240 5.26 -21.57 13.01
C LEU A 240 4.22 -22.65 12.70
N ASP A 241 4.45 -23.42 11.63
CA ASP A 241 3.64 -24.59 11.29
C ASP A 241 3.95 -25.81 12.19
N SER A 242 3.24 -26.92 11.99
CA SER A 242 3.43 -28.14 12.79
C SER A 242 4.81 -28.78 12.65
N GLN A 243 5.63 -28.35 11.68
CA GLN A 243 7.00 -28.78 11.47
C GLN A 243 8.02 -27.75 11.99
N GLY A 244 7.57 -26.66 12.63
CA GLY A 244 8.41 -25.59 13.14
C GLY A 244 8.94 -24.64 12.07
N ARG A 245 8.38 -24.65 10.85
CA ARG A 245 8.77 -23.75 9.75
C ARG A 245 7.90 -22.49 9.78
N ASP A 246 8.40 -21.40 9.17
CA ASP A 246 7.63 -20.17 9.00
C ASP A 246 6.28 -20.47 8.31
N ARG A 247 5.18 -20.07 8.95
CA ARG A 247 3.82 -20.44 8.54
C ARG A 247 3.39 -19.69 7.28
N PHE A 248 3.71 -18.40 7.17
CA PHE A 248 3.18 -17.53 6.13
C PHE A 248 4.22 -17.19 5.05
N GLU A 249 5.47 -16.89 5.42
CA GLU A 249 6.52 -16.53 4.45
C GLU A 249 6.79 -17.62 3.41
N LYS A 250 6.56 -18.90 3.75
CA LYS A 250 6.69 -20.05 2.83
C LYS A 250 5.87 -19.89 1.54
N TYR A 251 4.77 -19.13 1.57
CA TYR A 251 3.89 -18.93 0.42
C TYR A 251 4.49 -18.00 -0.65
N LEU A 252 5.40 -17.10 -0.27
CA LEU A 252 5.99 -16.10 -1.16
C LEU A 252 6.92 -16.69 -2.22
N HIS A 253 7.34 -17.94 -2.02
CA HIS A 253 8.30 -18.64 -2.87
C HIS A 253 7.74 -19.93 -3.48
N ALA A 254 6.49 -20.26 -3.18
CA ALA A 254 5.92 -21.56 -3.48
C ALA A 254 5.29 -21.68 -4.87
N ILE A 255 5.02 -20.55 -5.53
CA ILE A 255 4.37 -20.54 -6.84
C ILE A 255 5.45 -20.69 -7.92
N PRO A 256 5.43 -21.74 -8.76
CA PRO A 256 6.57 -22.06 -9.63
C PRO A 256 6.97 -20.96 -10.62
N TRP A 257 6.01 -20.13 -11.04
CA TRP A 257 6.20 -19.02 -11.97
C TRP A 257 6.25 -17.64 -11.30
N CYS A 258 6.23 -17.58 -9.97
CA CYS A 258 6.37 -16.35 -9.18
C CYS A 258 7.07 -16.71 -7.86
N LYS A 259 8.40 -16.65 -7.87
CA LYS A 259 9.26 -17.00 -6.73
C LYS A 259 9.64 -15.78 -5.88
N HIS A 260 9.50 -14.59 -6.46
CA HIS A 260 9.73 -13.29 -5.86
C HIS A 260 8.41 -12.52 -5.86
N TYR A 261 7.48 -12.97 -5.02
CA TYR A 261 6.20 -12.29 -4.87
C TYR A 261 6.41 -10.96 -4.14
N ALA A 262 6.19 -9.86 -4.87
CA ALA A 262 6.51 -8.50 -4.44
C ALA A 262 5.28 -7.60 -4.29
N ASN A 263 4.09 -8.09 -4.64
CA ASN A 263 2.84 -7.37 -4.43
C ASN A 263 2.28 -7.63 -3.02
N CYS A 264 3.11 -7.40 -2.00
CA CYS A 264 2.71 -7.57 -0.61
C CYS A 264 3.26 -6.48 0.31
N VAL A 265 2.67 -6.40 1.50
CA VAL A 265 3.16 -5.66 2.68
C VAL A 265 3.33 -6.63 3.85
N PHE A 266 4.05 -6.21 4.90
CA PHE A 266 4.38 -7.08 6.03
C PHE A 266 3.79 -6.58 7.34
N ASN A 267 3.18 -7.49 8.11
CA ASN A 267 2.67 -7.24 9.47
C ASN A 267 1.66 -6.09 9.63
N TYR A 268 1.05 -5.59 8.56
CA TYR A 268 0.12 -4.46 8.59
C TYR A 268 -1.32 -4.86 8.19
N PRO A 269 -2.09 -5.50 9.08
CA PRO A 269 -3.44 -6.00 8.76
C PRO A 269 -4.50 -4.91 8.93
N TYR A 270 -4.28 -3.72 8.40
CA TYR A 270 -5.21 -2.59 8.53
C TYR A 270 -5.48 -1.97 7.16
N PRO A 271 -6.68 -1.40 6.95
CA PRO A 271 -6.89 -0.56 5.78
C PRO A 271 -5.93 0.64 5.78
N TYR A 272 -5.41 0.99 4.61
CA TYR A 272 -4.53 2.16 4.44
C TYR A 272 -4.85 2.91 3.15
N VAL A 273 -4.25 4.09 2.94
CA VAL A 273 -4.58 4.95 1.81
C VAL A 273 -3.47 4.96 0.77
N ILE A 274 -3.83 4.84 -0.50
CA ILE A 274 -2.96 4.98 -1.67
C ILE A 274 -3.35 6.25 -2.41
N ASP A 275 -2.35 7.07 -2.75
CA ASP A 275 -2.49 8.31 -3.56
C ASP A 275 -3.66 9.21 -3.10
N HIS A 276 -3.80 9.32 -1.78
CA HIS A 276 -4.81 10.12 -1.03
C HIS A 276 -6.28 9.76 -1.28
N THR A 277 -6.59 8.92 -2.26
CA THR A 277 -7.93 8.78 -2.82
C THR A 277 -8.49 7.36 -2.75
N ILE A 278 -7.64 6.35 -2.58
CA ILE A 278 -8.02 4.95 -2.62
C ILE A 278 -7.73 4.29 -1.27
N TRP A 279 -8.70 3.59 -0.71
CA TRP A 279 -8.48 2.66 0.40
C TRP A 279 -7.93 1.33 -0.12
N GLU A 280 -6.84 0.83 0.44
CA GLU A 280 -6.42 -0.56 0.27
C GLU A 280 -6.89 -1.39 1.46
N PHE A 281 -7.57 -2.50 1.18
CA PHE A 281 -7.87 -3.55 2.16
C PHE A 281 -6.95 -4.75 1.90
N PRO A 282 -5.83 -4.88 2.63
CA PRO A 282 -4.84 -5.89 2.30
C PRO A 282 -5.39 -7.32 2.49
N VAL A 283 -5.07 -8.20 1.54
CA VAL A 283 -5.50 -9.60 1.54
C VAL A 283 -4.51 -10.47 2.32
N VAL A 284 -4.97 -11.28 3.26
CA VAL A 284 -4.04 -12.12 4.03
C VAL A 284 -3.38 -13.19 3.14
N VAL A 285 -2.06 -13.37 3.30
CA VAL A 285 -1.37 -14.57 2.80
C VAL A 285 -1.56 -15.70 3.82
N PRO A 286 -2.01 -16.90 3.41
CA PRO A 286 -2.31 -17.29 2.03
C PRO A 286 -3.72 -16.88 1.57
N GLY A 287 -3.85 -16.57 0.27
CA GLY A 287 -5.11 -16.81 -0.46
C GLY A 287 -5.26 -18.31 -0.78
N ASP A 288 -6.42 -18.76 -1.28
CA ASP A 288 -6.59 -20.19 -1.57
C ASP A 288 -5.66 -20.70 -2.70
N ALA A 289 -5.37 -19.88 -3.72
CA ALA A 289 -4.41 -20.19 -4.77
C ALA A 289 -2.99 -20.43 -4.21
N HIS A 290 -2.53 -19.60 -3.28
CA HIS A 290 -1.29 -19.86 -2.53
C HIS A 290 -1.35 -21.21 -1.80
N GLY A 291 -2.49 -21.49 -1.15
CA GLY A 291 -2.80 -22.75 -0.50
C GLY A 291 -2.64 -23.97 -1.41
N VAL A 292 -3.19 -23.92 -2.63
CA VAL A 292 -3.10 -25.01 -3.60
C VAL A 292 -1.66 -25.31 -4.02
N HIS A 293 -0.84 -24.27 -4.22
CA HIS A 293 0.55 -24.46 -4.66
C HIS A 293 1.42 -25.08 -3.56
N VAL A 294 1.21 -24.70 -2.30
CA VAL A 294 1.95 -25.26 -1.15
C VAL A 294 1.41 -26.61 -0.70
N HIS A 295 0.10 -26.69 -0.47
CA HIS A 295 -0.54 -27.80 0.26
C HIS A 295 -1.42 -28.70 -0.59
N LYS A 296 -1.60 -28.39 -1.88
CA LYS A 296 -2.58 -28.98 -2.81
C LYS A 296 -4.02 -28.57 -2.52
N ALA A 297 -4.88 -28.84 -3.51
CA ALA A 297 -6.29 -28.52 -3.47
C ALA A 297 -6.98 -29.10 -2.23
N GLU A 298 -7.88 -28.30 -1.64
CA GLU A 298 -8.75 -28.66 -0.54
C GLU A 298 -8.03 -29.13 0.74
N SER A 299 -6.77 -28.75 0.89
CA SER A 299 -5.97 -29.17 2.03
C SER A 299 -6.46 -28.54 3.34
N PRO A 300 -6.64 -29.31 4.42
CA PRO A 300 -6.98 -28.76 5.74
C PRO A 300 -5.87 -27.88 6.32
N LEU A 301 -4.63 -27.97 5.79
CA LEU A 301 -3.52 -27.14 6.22
C LEU A 301 -3.72 -25.67 5.83
N THR A 302 -4.35 -25.38 4.68
CA THR A 302 -4.70 -24.01 4.29
C THR A 302 -5.68 -23.39 5.31
N VAL A 303 -6.69 -24.16 5.74
CA VAL A 303 -7.66 -23.72 6.76
C VAL A 303 -6.99 -23.53 8.12
N ALA A 304 -6.05 -24.40 8.49
CA ALA A 304 -5.26 -24.24 9.71
C ALA A 304 -4.40 -22.96 9.69
N ASP A 305 -3.82 -22.63 8.53
CA ASP A 305 -3.04 -21.41 8.34
C ASP A 305 -3.96 -20.16 8.41
N TRP A 306 -5.19 -20.21 7.86
CA TRP A 306 -6.20 -19.16 8.05
C TRP A 306 -6.65 -18.97 9.50
N ARG A 307 -6.81 -20.04 10.27
CA ARG A 307 -7.15 -19.93 11.71
C ARG A 307 -6.06 -19.20 12.49
N ALA A 308 -4.80 -19.52 12.21
CA ALA A 308 -3.66 -18.83 12.81
C ALA A 308 -3.61 -17.35 12.37
N ALA A 309 -3.86 -17.06 11.09
CA ALA A 309 -3.95 -15.69 10.60
C ALA A 309 -5.10 -14.90 11.27
N LEU A 310 -6.25 -15.53 11.50
CA LEU A 310 -7.35 -14.91 12.25
C LEU A 310 -6.95 -14.61 13.70
N ASP A 311 -6.25 -15.54 14.36
CA ASP A 311 -5.76 -15.33 15.73
C ASP A 311 -4.81 -14.12 15.81
N VAL A 312 -3.89 -14.00 14.86
CA VAL A 312 -3.00 -12.84 14.74
C VAL A 312 -3.81 -11.57 14.46
N THR A 313 -4.77 -11.63 13.54
CA THR A 313 -5.61 -10.47 13.19
C THR A 313 -6.39 -9.96 14.40
N VAL A 314 -6.99 -10.86 15.19
CA VAL A 314 -7.72 -10.48 16.41
C VAL A 314 -6.76 -9.90 17.45
N HIS A 315 -5.56 -10.46 17.60
CA HIS A 315 -4.53 -9.90 18.48
C HIS A 315 -4.14 -8.48 18.08
N LYS A 316 -3.93 -8.25 16.78
CA LYS A 316 -3.58 -6.93 16.22
C LYS A 316 -4.77 -5.98 16.11
N LYS A 317 -5.99 -6.46 16.35
CA LYS A 317 -7.25 -5.74 16.13
C LYS A 317 -7.42 -5.25 14.69
N GLY A 318 -7.03 -6.08 13.72
CA GLY A 318 -6.99 -5.76 12.30
C GLY A 318 -8.22 -6.21 11.51
N VAL A 319 -8.09 -6.14 10.18
CA VAL A 319 -9.01 -6.75 9.21
C VAL A 319 -8.34 -7.96 8.55
N MET A 320 -9.07 -9.06 8.43
CA MET A 320 -8.66 -10.26 7.70
C MET A 320 -9.51 -10.37 6.44
N THR A 321 -8.95 -9.92 5.32
CA THR A 321 -9.56 -10.10 4.01
C THR A 321 -9.06 -11.41 3.41
N ILE A 322 -9.98 -12.25 2.95
CA ILE A 322 -9.67 -13.57 2.38
C ILE A 322 -10.05 -13.57 0.90
N CYS A 323 -9.11 -13.90 0.02
CA CYS A 323 -9.33 -14.19 -1.40
C CYS A 323 -9.47 -15.71 -1.59
N PHE A 324 -10.61 -16.15 -2.14
CA PHE A 324 -10.87 -17.55 -2.46
C PHE A 324 -11.72 -17.70 -3.72
N HIS A 325 -11.83 -18.93 -4.22
CA HIS A 325 -12.45 -19.24 -5.50
C HIS A 325 -13.33 -20.50 -5.47
N PRO A 326 -14.36 -20.60 -6.32
CA PRO A 326 -15.16 -21.82 -6.49
C PRO A 326 -14.48 -22.84 -7.45
N HIS A 327 -13.17 -22.75 -7.68
CA HIS A 327 -12.43 -23.53 -8.68
C HIS A 327 -11.96 -24.91 -8.21
N GLY A 328 -12.41 -25.37 -7.05
CA GLY A 328 -11.94 -26.62 -6.41
C GLY A 328 -10.61 -26.45 -5.67
N TYR A 329 -10.23 -25.22 -5.34
CA TYR A 329 -9.04 -24.91 -4.53
C TYR A 329 -9.32 -25.08 -3.04
N ILE A 330 -10.53 -24.67 -2.63
CA ILE A 330 -11.08 -24.83 -1.30
C ILE A 330 -12.53 -25.30 -1.44
N ARG A 331 -13.04 -26.03 -0.44
CA ARG A 331 -14.45 -26.43 -0.37
C ARG A 331 -15.28 -25.49 0.50
N SER A 332 -16.60 -25.50 0.30
CA SER A 332 -17.53 -24.68 1.10
C SER A 332 -17.60 -25.09 2.57
N ASP A 333 -17.46 -26.38 2.90
CA ASP A 333 -17.40 -26.87 4.29
C ASP A 333 -16.14 -26.38 5.02
N GLN A 334 -15.03 -26.20 4.31
CA GLN A 334 -13.79 -25.64 4.87
C GLN A 334 -13.92 -24.14 5.17
N MET A 335 -14.66 -23.40 4.34
CA MET A 335 -14.98 -22.01 4.63
C MET A 335 -15.93 -21.90 5.84
N VAL A 336 -16.95 -22.77 5.92
CA VAL A 336 -17.82 -22.87 7.11
C VAL A 336 -17.00 -23.20 8.36
N GLU A 337 -16.00 -24.08 8.26
CA GLU A 337 -15.10 -24.43 9.36
C GLU A 337 -14.32 -23.20 9.89
N LEU A 338 -13.91 -22.27 9.03
CA LEU A 338 -13.28 -21.02 9.42
C LEU A 338 -14.29 -20.06 10.09
N VAL A 339 -15.48 -19.92 9.52
CA VAL A 339 -16.57 -19.11 10.09
C VAL A 339 -16.94 -19.62 11.48
N ASP A 340 -17.07 -20.93 11.65
CA ASP A 340 -17.33 -21.58 12.93
C ASP A 340 -16.21 -21.34 13.94
N TYR A 341 -14.96 -21.38 13.49
CA TYR A 341 -13.82 -21.12 14.36
C TYR A 341 -13.84 -19.68 14.89
N ALA A 342 -14.11 -18.70 14.02
CA ALA A 342 -14.25 -17.30 14.40
C ALA A 342 -15.39 -17.09 15.42
N ASP A 343 -16.58 -17.63 15.13
CA ASP A 343 -17.76 -17.50 15.99
C ASP A 343 -17.57 -18.17 17.34
N ARG A 344 -17.09 -19.43 17.37
CA ARG A 344 -16.92 -20.18 18.63
C ARG A 344 -15.81 -19.61 19.51
N LYS A 345 -14.71 -19.15 18.92
CA LYS A 345 -13.54 -18.68 19.68
C LYS A 345 -13.67 -17.22 20.10
N TYR A 346 -14.18 -16.37 19.22
CA TYR A 346 -14.18 -14.91 19.41
C TYR A 346 -15.59 -14.31 19.52
N GLY A 347 -16.60 -14.98 18.98
CA GLY A 347 -17.99 -14.50 18.97
C GLY A 347 -18.07 -13.06 18.50
N LYS A 348 -18.74 -12.20 19.29
CA LYS A 348 -18.92 -10.77 18.99
C LYS A 348 -17.64 -9.95 18.78
N ARG A 349 -16.47 -10.46 19.18
CA ARG A 349 -15.18 -9.80 18.96
C ARG A 349 -14.75 -9.82 17.49
N VAL A 350 -15.32 -10.72 16.68
CA VAL A 350 -15.11 -10.76 15.23
C VAL A 350 -16.41 -10.42 14.53
N LYS A 351 -16.34 -9.52 13.54
CA LYS A 351 -17.46 -9.15 12.67
C LYS A 351 -17.19 -9.59 11.25
N PHE A 352 -18.22 -10.08 10.58
CA PHE A 352 -18.17 -10.36 9.14
C PHE A 352 -18.79 -9.18 8.40
N LEU A 353 -18.06 -8.59 7.44
CA LEU A 353 -18.51 -7.46 6.63
C LEU A 353 -18.19 -7.71 5.15
N ASN A 354 -18.99 -7.13 4.27
CA ASN A 354 -18.60 -6.91 2.86
C ASN A 354 -17.88 -5.56 2.72
N TYR A 355 -17.34 -5.23 1.54
CA TYR A 355 -16.55 -3.99 1.40
C TYR A 355 -17.38 -2.72 1.56
N GLN A 356 -18.61 -2.69 1.01
CA GLN A 356 -19.49 -1.53 1.18
C GLN A 356 -19.76 -1.26 2.67
N GLU A 357 -20.03 -2.31 3.43
CA GLU A 357 -20.29 -2.23 4.87
C GLU A 357 -19.06 -1.82 5.69
N ALA A 358 -17.85 -2.23 5.27
CA ALA A 358 -16.60 -1.80 5.89
C ALA A 358 -16.31 -0.33 5.57
N TYR A 359 -16.44 0.06 4.30
CA TYR A 359 -16.26 1.44 3.86
C TYR A 359 -17.24 2.40 4.53
N ASP A 360 -18.54 2.08 4.57
CA ASP A 360 -19.56 2.93 5.19
C ASP A 360 -19.26 3.22 6.67
N ARG A 361 -18.70 2.22 7.36
CA ARG A 361 -18.26 2.34 8.75
C ARG A 361 -17.02 3.22 8.90
N ILE A 362 -16.01 3.03 8.05
CA ILE A 362 -14.85 3.93 7.97
C ILE A 362 -15.29 5.38 7.74
N LEU A 363 -16.13 5.60 6.73
CA LEU A 363 -16.65 6.93 6.40
C LEU A 363 -17.37 7.57 7.59
N LYS A 364 -18.28 6.83 8.22
CA LYS A 364 -19.11 7.34 9.30
C LYS A 364 -18.33 7.57 10.60
N HIS A 365 -17.52 6.61 11.01
CA HIS A 365 -16.95 6.58 12.36
C HIS A 365 -15.54 7.17 12.42
N ALA A 366 -14.68 6.85 11.45
CA ALA A 366 -13.32 7.38 11.39
C ALA A 366 -13.27 8.73 10.68
N LEU A 367 -13.81 8.82 9.46
CA LEU A 367 -13.66 10.02 8.62
C LEU A 367 -14.68 11.13 8.94
N GLY A 368 -15.63 10.89 9.85
CA GLY A 368 -16.60 11.89 10.25
C GLY A 368 -17.53 12.34 9.12
N GLY A 369 -17.78 11.47 8.14
CA GLY A 369 -18.62 11.73 6.97
C GLY A 369 -17.88 12.31 5.76
N GLU A 370 -16.58 12.62 5.84
CA GLU A 370 -15.82 13.13 4.70
C GLU A 370 -15.13 11.99 3.94
N PRO A 371 -15.56 11.64 2.72
CA PRO A 371 -14.88 10.63 1.93
C PRO A 371 -13.48 11.12 1.50
N LEU A 372 -12.57 10.19 1.19
CA LEU A 372 -11.28 10.53 0.56
C LEU A 372 -11.46 11.20 -0.80
N ARG A 373 -12.50 10.79 -1.55
CA ARG A 373 -12.84 11.31 -2.87
C ARG A 373 -14.09 12.17 -2.80
N SER A 374 -14.05 13.35 -3.43
CA SER A 374 -15.21 14.23 -3.54
C SER A 374 -16.29 13.61 -4.44
N GLU A 375 -17.45 14.26 -4.55
CA GLU A 375 -18.52 13.83 -5.47
C GLU A 375 -18.08 13.77 -6.94
N THR A 376 -17.01 14.50 -7.30
CA THR A 376 -16.43 14.47 -8.65
C THR A 376 -15.31 13.44 -8.81
N GLY A 377 -15.06 12.62 -7.79
CA GLY A 377 -14.02 11.59 -7.76
C GLY A 377 -12.60 12.13 -7.53
N GLY A 378 -12.41 13.42 -7.28
CA GLY A 378 -11.07 14.00 -7.00
C GLY A 378 -10.71 13.92 -5.51
N ASP A 379 -9.48 14.26 -5.15
CA ASP A 379 -9.05 14.36 -3.74
C ASP A 379 -9.93 15.35 -2.95
N ASN A 380 -10.49 14.89 -1.83
CA ASN A 380 -11.35 15.67 -0.94
C ASN A 380 -10.61 16.31 0.24
N GLY A 381 -9.27 16.31 0.24
CA GLY A 381 -8.47 16.94 1.29
C GLY A 381 -8.54 16.21 2.64
N VAL A 382 -8.71 14.90 2.59
CA VAL A 382 -8.65 14.03 3.78
C VAL A 382 -7.30 13.31 3.80
N ARG A 383 -6.62 13.29 4.95
CA ARG A 383 -5.34 12.60 5.16
C ARG A 383 -5.39 11.77 6.42
N LEU A 384 -4.77 10.60 6.38
CA LEU A 384 -4.52 9.78 7.56
C LEU A 384 -3.05 9.91 7.94
N LEU A 385 -2.79 10.23 9.20
CA LEU A 385 -1.45 10.35 9.77
C LEU A 385 -1.52 10.36 11.29
N ASP A 386 -0.49 9.86 11.96
CA ASP A 386 -0.34 9.93 13.41
C ASP A 386 0.16 11.34 13.80
N VAL A 387 -0.76 12.26 14.17
CA VAL A 387 -0.37 13.66 14.40
C VAL A 387 0.33 13.84 15.76
N ASN A 388 0.08 12.94 16.70
CA ASN A 388 0.48 13.04 18.10
C ASN A 388 1.52 11.99 18.52
N ALA A 389 2.04 11.21 17.57
CA ALA A 389 3.02 10.16 17.76
C ALA A 389 2.60 9.05 18.76
N ASP A 390 1.31 8.73 18.85
CA ASP A 390 0.82 7.67 19.74
C ASP A 390 0.76 6.27 19.11
N GLY A 391 1.17 6.17 17.83
CA GLY A 391 1.22 4.92 17.08
C GLY A 391 -0.13 4.52 16.47
N TYR A 392 -1.13 5.40 16.48
CA TYR A 392 -2.41 5.23 15.79
C TYR A 392 -2.61 6.32 14.74
N LEU A 393 -3.26 5.97 13.62
CA LEU A 393 -3.57 6.97 12.59
C LEU A 393 -4.72 7.88 13.05
N ASP A 394 -4.50 9.19 12.95
CA ASP A 394 -5.51 10.22 13.07
C ASP A 394 -6.03 10.65 11.70
N VAL A 395 -7.12 11.42 11.64
CA VAL A 395 -7.71 11.92 10.39
C VAL A 395 -7.65 13.44 10.36
N VAL A 396 -6.97 13.99 9.35
CA VAL A 396 -7.01 15.42 9.03
C VAL A 396 -7.98 15.65 7.88
N ILE A 397 -8.86 16.64 8.03
CA ILE A 397 -9.82 17.10 7.03
C ILE A 397 -9.51 18.58 6.79
N GLY A 398 -9.09 18.91 5.57
CA GLY A 398 -8.79 20.28 5.15
C GLY A 398 -9.34 20.55 3.76
N ASN A 399 -10.66 20.66 3.64
CA ASN A 399 -11.33 21.00 2.39
C ASN A 399 -12.08 22.35 2.50
N ALA A 400 -12.85 22.70 1.48
CA ALA A 400 -13.56 23.98 1.45
C ALA A 400 -14.62 24.12 2.55
N GLU A 401 -15.19 22.99 2.99
CA GLU A 401 -16.31 22.95 3.94
C GLU A 401 -15.84 22.76 5.37
N ARG A 402 -14.78 21.96 5.58
CA ARG A 402 -14.33 21.52 6.90
C ARG A 402 -12.82 21.59 7.07
N ARG A 403 -12.43 21.98 8.28
CA ARG A 403 -11.03 22.12 8.73
C ARG A 403 -10.89 21.57 10.14
N GLU A 404 -10.69 20.27 10.23
CA GLU A 404 -10.71 19.52 11.49
C GLU A 404 -9.61 18.47 11.52
N THR A 405 -9.14 18.15 12.72
CA THR A 405 -8.29 16.99 13.01
C THR A 405 -9.04 16.12 14.00
N ARG A 406 -9.32 14.88 13.61
CA ARG A 406 -9.94 13.85 14.44
C ARG A 406 -8.82 12.96 14.97
N ILE A 407 -8.64 12.97 16.28
CA ILE A 407 -7.58 12.27 17.00
C ILE A 407 -8.18 11.02 17.63
N TRP A 408 -7.60 9.86 17.38
CA TRP A 408 -8.02 8.63 18.04
C TRP A 408 -7.45 8.58 19.46
N ARG A 409 -8.30 8.25 20.44
CA ARG A 409 -7.89 8.10 21.84
C ARG A 409 -7.95 6.62 22.20
N PRO A 410 -6.84 5.85 22.06
CA PRO A 410 -6.87 4.40 22.28
C PRO A 410 -7.26 4.02 23.73
N ALA A 411 -6.94 4.88 24.70
CA ALA A 411 -7.31 4.67 26.11
C ALA A 411 -8.82 4.71 26.37
N THR A 412 -9.58 5.47 25.57
CA THR A 412 -11.04 5.61 25.73
C THR A 412 -11.83 4.98 24.59
N GLY A 413 -11.18 4.60 23.49
CA GLY A 413 -11.84 4.09 22.29
C GLY A 413 -12.71 5.14 21.60
N GLN A 414 -12.30 6.41 21.63
CA GLN A 414 -13.11 7.52 21.11
C GLN A 414 -12.30 8.47 20.23
N TRP A 415 -12.98 9.08 19.26
CA TRP A 415 -12.45 10.18 18.48
C TRP A 415 -12.64 11.50 19.21
N GLU A 416 -11.57 12.28 19.34
CA GLU A 416 -11.59 13.68 19.77
C GLU A 416 -11.41 14.57 18.52
N THR A 417 -12.15 15.67 18.40
CA THR A 417 -12.02 16.56 17.24
C THR A 417 -11.53 17.94 17.65
N VAL A 418 -10.52 18.44 16.95
CA VAL A 418 -9.92 19.76 17.16
C VAL A 418 -9.81 20.52 15.83
N PRO A 419 -9.70 21.86 15.83
CA PRO A 419 -9.57 22.62 14.59
C PRO A 419 -8.27 22.32 13.82
N PHE A 420 -8.35 22.28 12.49
CA PHE A 420 -7.20 22.24 11.57
C PHE A 420 -6.94 23.64 10.98
N PRO A 421 -5.68 24.11 10.85
CA PRO A 421 -5.43 25.53 10.61
C PRO A 421 -5.62 26.00 9.16
N THR A 422 -5.59 25.10 8.17
CA THR A 422 -5.60 25.48 6.75
C THR A 422 -6.43 24.54 5.87
N VAL A 423 -6.46 24.76 4.56
CA VAL A 423 -7.02 23.84 3.57
C VAL A 423 -5.90 23.10 2.83
N LEU A 424 -6.11 21.81 2.57
CA LEU A 424 -5.25 20.97 1.74
C LEU A 424 -5.65 21.06 0.27
N VAL A 425 -6.95 21.15 0.02
CA VAL A 425 -7.52 21.28 -1.32
C VAL A 425 -8.60 22.36 -1.36
N ARG A 426 -8.73 23.00 -2.53
CA ARG A 426 -9.83 23.89 -2.87
C ARG A 426 -10.54 23.29 -4.09
N SER A 427 -11.81 22.95 -3.93
CA SER A 427 -12.67 22.61 -5.07
C SER A 427 -13.22 23.90 -5.67
N ASP A 428 -13.24 23.99 -7.00
CA ASP A 428 -13.94 25.06 -7.72
C ASP A 428 -15.37 24.66 -8.13
N GLY A 429 -15.89 23.56 -7.56
CA GLY A 429 -17.19 23.00 -7.91
C GLY A 429 -17.23 22.29 -9.27
N LYS A 430 -16.08 22.16 -9.96
CA LYS A 430 -15.91 21.32 -11.15
C LYS A 430 -15.08 20.08 -10.81
N ARG A 431 -14.78 19.25 -11.82
CA ARG A 431 -13.88 18.08 -11.67
C ARG A 431 -12.44 18.47 -11.30
N SER A 432 -12.07 19.75 -11.31
CA SER A 432 -10.71 20.21 -10.99
C SER A 432 -10.55 20.50 -9.50
N VAL A 433 -9.60 19.80 -8.87
CA VAL A 433 -9.14 20.08 -7.50
C VAL A 433 -7.88 20.92 -7.57
N ARG A 434 -7.82 22.03 -6.82
CA ARG A 434 -6.59 22.82 -6.64
C ARG A 434 -5.97 22.48 -5.30
N HIS A 435 -4.80 21.85 -5.32
CA HIS A 435 -4.04 21.52 -4.12
C HIS A 435 -3.29 22.76 -3.61
N THR A 436 -3.23 22.97 -2.29
CA THR A 436 -2.31 23.95 -1.68
C THR A 436 -0.89 23.40 -1.54
N TRP A 437 -0.75 22.09 -1.76
CA TRP A 437 0.48 21.31 -1.55
C TRP A 437 1.07 21.55 -0.16
N ALA A 438 0.21 21.75 0.84
CA ALA A 438 0.64 21.79 2.22
C ALA A 438 1.35 20.48 2.58
N ARG A 439 2.50 20.56 3.25
CA ARG A 439 3.36 19.42 3.54
C ARG A 439 3.37 19.14 5.03
N PHE A 440 3.22 17.87 5.37
CA PHE A 440 3.42 17.38 6.73
C PHE A 440 4.89 17.04 6.94
N PHE A 441 5.38 17.27 8.15
CA PHE A 441 6.77 17.04 8.52
C PHE A 441 6.86 16.70 10.00
N THR A 442 7.99 16.19 10.47
CA THR A 442 8.21 15.92 11.89
C THR A 442 8.72 17.18 12.56
N ALA A 443 7.90 17.76 13.44
CA ALA A 443 8.18 19.04 14.10
C ALA A 443 8.83 18.89 15.49
N SER A 444 9.01 17.68 15.98
CA SER A 444 9.61 17.39 17.28
C SER A 444 10.26 16.01 17.30
N LYS A 445 11.27 15.82 18.14
CA LYS A 445 11.95 14.52 18.33
C LYS A 445 11.04 13.41 18.84
N ASP A 446 9.92 13.78 19.44
CA ASP A 446 8.89 12.83 19.86
C ASP A 446 8.02 12.35 18.68
N GLY A 447 8.26 12.85 17.46
CA GLY A 447 7.55 12.43 16.25
C GLY A 447 6.24 13.17 15.95
N HIS A 448 5.90 14.21 16.72
CA HIS A 448 4.68 14.99 16.47
C HIS A 448 4.69 15.69 15.10
N ALA A 449 3.51 15.74 14.48
CA ALA A 449 3.33 16.33 13.17
C ALA A 449 3.52 17.86 13.18
N GLY A 450 4.16 18.34 12.13
CA GLY A 450 4.18 19.70 11.64
C GLY A 450 3.42 19.81 10.33
N LEU A 451 3.03 21.04 9.99
CA LEU A 451 2.37 21.37 8.73
C LEU A 451 2.94 22.69 8.20
N ALA A 452 3.31 22.71 6.92
CA ALA A 452 3.81 23.89 6.24
C ALA A 452 3.00 24.18 4.97
N VAL A 453 2.58 25.43 4.78
CA VAL A 453 1.91 25.90 3.55
C VAL A 453 2.45 27.26 3.13
N ALA A 454 2.63 27.46 1.82
CA ALA A 454 3.02 28.74 1.24
C ALA A 454 2.46 28.87 -0.19
N THR A 455 1.30 29.49 -0.31
CA THR A 455 0.66 29.87 -1.59
C THR A 455 0.61 31.39 -1.71
N ASP A 456 0.07 31.91 -2.81
CA ASP A 456 -0.18 33.35 -2.93
C ASP A 456 -1.27 33.86 -1.99
N ALA A 457 -2.18 32.98 -1.53
CA ALA A 457 -3.30 33.33 -0.67
C ALA A 457 -3.00 33.13 0.84
N GLU A 458 -2.10 32.21 1.18
CA GLU A 458 -1.84 31.83 2.57
C GLU A 458 -0.40 31.38 2.77
N SER A 459 0.18 31.66 3.93
CA SER A 459 1.43 31.03 4.36
C SER A 459 1.41 30.83 5.87
N GLY A 460 1.88 29.68 6.33
CA GLY A 460 1.99 29.37 7.74
C GLY A 460 2.69 28.05 8.00
N VAL A 461 3.20 27.93 9.23
CA VAL A 461 3.84 26.74 9.76
C VAL A 461 3.23 26.45 11.13
N TRP A 462 2.83 25.20 11.36
CA TRP A 462 2.24 24.75 12.62
C TRP A 462 2.92 23.47 13.09
N HIS A 463 2.87 23.24 14.39
CA HIS A 463 3.13 21.93 15.00
C HIS A 463 1.94 21.47 15.83
N PHE A 464 1.77 20.17 15.93
CA PHE A 464 0.73 19.56 16.73
C PHE A 464 1.24 19.32 18.15
N VAL A 465 0.79 20.14 19.11
CA VAL A 465 1.23 20.02 20.50
C VAL A 465 0.13 20.43 21.46
N GLY A 466 0.00 19.68 22.55
CA GLY A 466 -1.07 19.91 23.53
C GLY A 466 -2.47 19.68 22.95
N ARG A 467 -2.60 18.76 21.98
CA ARG A 467 -3.83 18.45 21.23
C ARG A 467 -4.39 19.62 20.40
N GLN A 468 -3.51 20.45 19.86
CA GLN A 468 -3.91 21.54 18.97
C GLN A 468 -2.76 21.87 18.01
N TRP A 469 -3.13 22.36 16.83
CA TRP A 469 -2.18 22.97 15.89
C TRP A 469 -1.80 24.35 16.39
N GLN A 470 -0.57 24.51 16.88
CA GLN A 470 -0.04 25.80 17.31
C GLN A 470 0.85 26.38 16.22
N PRO A 471 0.74 27.68 15.90
CA PRO A 471 1.62 28.30 14.93
C PRO A 471 3.04 28.26 15.49
N ILE A 472 3.98 27.78 14.68
CA ILE A 472 5.39 27.94 15.00
C ILE A 472 5.76 29.35 14.55
N PRO A 473 6.37 30.20 15.40
CA PRO A 473 6.92 31.49 14.96
C PRO A 473 7.98 31.37 13.85
N ALA A 474 8.38 30.14 13.54
CA ALA A 474 9.20 29.73 12.41
C ALA A 474 8.64 30.18 11.07
N ALA A 475 9.53 30.70 10.22
CA ALA A 475 9.23 30.92 8.81
C ALA A 475 9.99 29.91 7.97
N LEU A 476 9.30 29.34 6.98
CA LEU A 476 9.99 28.78 5.81
C LEU A 476 10.94 29.86 5.23
N PRO A 477 12.06 29.48 4.61
CA PRO A 477 12.92 30.43 3.93
C PRO A 477 12.10 31.32 2.98
N SER A 478 12.11 32.63 3.15
CA SER A 478 11.25 33.53 2.36
C SER A 478 11.56 33.49 0.85
N LYS A 479 12.81 33.18 0.50
CA LYS A 479 13.29 33.01 -0.87
C LYS A 479 14.33 31.90 -0.95
N VAL A 480 14.34 31.21 -2.10
CA VAL A 480 15.41 30.30 -2.52
C VAL A 480 15.87 30.75 -3.90
N ALA A 481 17.19 30.89 -4.09
CA ALA A 481 17.78 31.38 -5.34
C ALA A 481 17.14 32.69 -5.88
N GLY A 482 16.82 33.63 -4.98
CA GLY A 482 16.21 34.92 -5.32
C GLY A 482 14.69 34.90 -5.61
N THR A 483 14.08 33.71 -5.68
CA THR A 483 12.66 33.52 -5.97
C THR A 483 11.90 33.20 -4.67
N PRO A 484 10.67 33.72 -4.46
CA PRO A 484 9.86 33.33 -3.31
C PRO A 484 9.71 31.82 -3.18
N LEU A 485 9.82 31.31 -1.95
CA LEU A 485 9.50 29.91 -1.69
C LEU A 485 7.97 29.77 -1.64
N ARG A 486 7.45 28.79 -2.37
CA ARG A 486 6.03 28.44 -2.41
C ARG A 486 5.90 26.93 -2.31
N THR A 487 4.91 26.43 -1.56
CA THR A 487 4.46 25.04 -1.68
C THR A 487 3.68 24.85 -2.97
N SER A 488 2.91 25.87 -3.37
CA SER A 488 2.15 25.87 -4.61
C SER A 488 2.03 27.24 -5.27
N VAL A 489 2.01 27.24 -6.60
CA VAL A 489 1.59 28.36 -7.44
C VAL A 489 0.48 27.86 -8.35
N ASP A 490 -0.69 28.49 -8.33
CA ASP A 490 -1.87 28.10 -9.12
C ASP A 490 -2.31 26.62 -9.00
N GLY A 491 -1.98 25.95 -7.89
CA GLY A 491 -2.29 24.53 -7.67
C GLY A 491 -1.21 23.57 -8.18
N VAL A 492 -0.11 24.08 -8.71
CA VAL A 492 1.06 23.32 -9.17
C VAL A 492 2.02 23.08 -7.99
N ASP A 493 2.55 21.85 -7.85
CA ASP A 493 3.60 21.53 -6.87
C ASP A 493 4.89 22.28 -7.23
N ARG A 494 5.52 22.90 -6.23
CA ARG A 494 6.80 23.61 -6.39
C ARG A 494 7.99 22.87 -5.82
N GLY A 495 7.83 21.59 -5.50
CA GLY A 495 8.95 20.69 -5.21
C GLY A 495 9.51 20.81 -3.80
N ILE A 496 8.62 21.06 -2.83
CA ILE A 496 8.96 21.05 -1.41
C ILE A 496 8.77 19.63 -0.86
N ARG A 497 9.80 19.09 -0.21
CA ARG A 497 9.78 17.81 0.52
C ARG A 497 10.44 17.97 1.88
N PHE A 498 10.07 17.10 2.81
CA PHE A 498 10.62 17.05 4.16
C PHE A 498 11.21 15.67 4.44
N ARG A 499 12.45 15.62 4.92
CA ARG A 499 13.23 14.40 5.24
C ARG A 499 14.21 14.70 6.36
N ASP A 500 14.51 13.73 7.21
CA ASP A 500 15.59 13.85 8.21
C ASP A 500 16.92 13.47 7.54
N LEU A 501 17.78 14.45 7.27
CA LEU A 501 19.04 14.24 6.56
C LEU A 501 20.26 14.31 7.49
N ASP A 502 20.11 14.79 8.72
CA ASP A 502 21.19 14.83 9.71
C ASP A 502 20.97 13.91 10.92
N GLY A 503 19.87 13.15 10.91
CA GLY A 503 19.56 12.13 11.91
C GLY A 503 19.16 12.71 13.26
N ASP A 504 18.74 13.98 13.31
CA ASP A 504 18.41 14.64 14.56
C ASP A 504 16.95 14.41 15.02
N GLY A 505 16.13 13.75 14.19
CA GLY A 505 14.73 13.44 14.45
C GLY A 505 13.76 14.57 14.07
N LEU A 506 14.22 15.64 13.43
CA LEU A 506 13.41 16.70 12.85
C LEU A 506 13.49 16.63 11.32
N SER A 507 12.46 17.13 10.64
CA SER A 507 12.52 17.17 9.18
C SER A 507 13.25 18.39 8.63
N ASP A 508 14.27 18.12 7.85
CA ASP A 508 14.94 19.06 6.97
C ASP A 508 14.11 19.37 5.72
N LEU A 509 14.36 20.54 5.14
CA LEU A 509 13.61 21.07 4.01
C LEU A 509 14.41 20.89 2.72
N ILE A 510 13.81 20.21 1.75
CA ILE A 510 14.31 20.09 0.38
C ILE A 510 13.41 20.93 -0.54
N VAL A 511 14.01 21.79 -1.35
CA VAL A 511 13.32 22.57 -2.40
C VAL A 511 13.99 22.30 -3.73
N ASN A 512 13.27 21.69 -4.68
CA ASN A 512 13.81 21.44 -6.01
C ASN A 512 12.74 21.50 -7.11
N ASN A 513 12.91 22.46 -8.01
CA ASN A 513 12.10 22.66 -9.20
C ASN A 513 12.98 23.23 -10.33
N GLU A 514 12.39 23.65 -11.45
CA GLU A 514 13.12 24.18 -12.60
C GLU A 514 13.99 25.41 -12.29
N SER A 515 13.64 26.15 -11.24
CA SER A 515 14.26 27.43 -10.89
C SER A 515 15.08 27.38 -9.59
N GLN A 516 14.64 26.57 -8.61
CA GLN A 516 15.18 26.49 -7.25
C GLN A 516 15.78 25.12 -6.98
N ASN A 517 16.88 25.08 -6.23
CA ASN A 517 17.49 23.86 -5.71
C ASN A 517 18.28 24.19 -4.44
N ALA A 518 17.80 23.74 -3.28
CA ALA A 518 18.43 23.96 -1.99
C ALA A 518 17.96 22.92 -0.96
N VAL A 519 18.82 22.66 0.01
CA VAL A 519 18.53 21.87 1.20
C VAL A 519 18.76 22.76 2.42
N PHE A 520 17.95 22.58 3.46
CA PHE A 520 18.07 23.30 4.71
C PHE A 520 17.87 22.39 5.92
N PHE A 521 18.80 22.43 6.87
CA PHE A 521 18.67 21.71 8.12
C PHE A 521 17.70 22.39 9.07
N ALA A 522 16.87 21.61 9.76
CA ALA A 522 16.01 22.10 10.82
C ALA A 522 16.86 22.59 12.01
N SER A 523 16.65 23.83 12.45
CA SER A 523 17.33 24.40 13.60
C SER A 523 16.38 24.54 14.78
N ARG A 524 16.66 23.76 15.83
CA ARG A 524 15.90 23.74 17.08
C ARG A 524 15.84 25.11 17.77
N ASP A 525 16.98 25.78 17.89
CA ASP A 525 17.08 27.01 18.68
C ASP A 525 16.40 28.21 18.00
N GLN A 526 16.35 28.18 16.68
CA GLN A 526 15.85 29.29 15.88
C GLN A 526 14.43 29.06 15.38
N HIS A 527 13.88 27.86 15.57
CA HIS A 527 12.65 27.41 14.92
C HIS A 527 12.70 27.79 13.43
N ALA A 528 13.74 27.38 12.73
CA ALA A 528 13.98 27.84 11.35
C ALA A 528 14.73 26.78 10.56
N TRP A 529 14.74 26.91 9.25
CA TRP A 529 15.52 26.06 8.34
C TRP A 529 16.77 26.80 7.89
N GLN A 530 17.95 26.28 8.26
CA GLN A 530 19.24 26.87 7.94
C GLN A 530 19.85 26.23 6.69
N PRO A 531 20.46 26.98 5.77
CA PRO A 531 21.01 26.41 4.54
C PRO A 531 22.04 25.30 4.81
N ALA A 532 21.86 24.15 4.16
CA ALA A 532 22.87 23.09 4.12
C ALA A 532 23.99 23.46 3.13
N PRO A 533 25.20 22.87 3.26
CA PRO A 533 26.31 23.12 2.34
C PRO A 533 26.17 22.42 0.97
N PHE A 534 25.07 21.70 0.76
CA PHE A 534 24.77 20.95 -0.47
C PHE A 534 23.32 21.17 -0.93
N ALA A 535 23.00 20.62 -2.09
CA ALA A 535 21.65 20.59 -2.66
C ALA A 535 21.46 19.27 -3.41
N LEU A 536 20.28 19.05 -4.00
CA LEU A 536 20.09 17.89 -4.88
C LEU A 536 21.03 17.97 -6.12
N PRO A 537 21.41 16.84 -6.73
CA PRO A 537 22.39 16.78 -7.82
C PRO A 537 22.10 17.67 -9.03
N SER A 538 20.82 17.91 -9.33
CA SER A 538 20.39 18.75 -10.46
C SER A 538 19.13 19.53 -10.09
N LYS A 539 18.90 20.67 -10.76
CA LYS A 539 17.64 21.41 -10.64
C LYS A 539 16.52 20.66 -11.36
N GLY A 540 15.32 20.71 -10.80
CA GLY A 540 14.12 20.13 -11.41
C GLY A 540 14.17 18.62 -11.53
N CYS A 541 14.88 17.92 -10.64
CA CYS A 541 14.86 16.46 -10.57
C CYS A 541 13.76 15.92 -9.65
N LEU A 542 13.20 16.73 -8.74
CA LEU A 542 11.97 16.38 -8.03
C LEU A 542 10.74 16.63 -8.90
N VAL A 543 10.54 17.90 -9.30
CA VAL A 543 9.43 18.30 -10.17
C VAL A 543 9.87 19.29 -11.26
N ASP A 544 9.19 19.26 -12.41
CA ASP A 544 9.35 20.27 -13.46
C ASP A 544 8.55 21.56 -13.18
N ALA A 545 8.58 22.51 -14.12
CA ALA A 545 7.84 23.77 -14.03
C ALA A 545 6.32 23.62 -13.90
N ARG A 546 5.77 22.46 -14.30
CA ARG A 546 4.36 22.11 -14.23
C ARG A 546 4.04 21.26 -13.00
N GLY A 547 5.02 21.07 -12.09
CA GLY A 547 4.87 20.28 -10.87
C GLY A 547 4.84 18.77 -11.13
N VAL A 548 5.29 18.33 -12.30
CA VAL A 548 5.27 16.93 -12.70
C VAL A 548 6.50 16.21 -12.15
N ASP A 549 6.30 15.06 -11.50
CA ASP A 549 7.37 14.16 -11.01
C ASP A 549 8.39 13.86 -12.13
N GLN A 550 9.68 14.05 -11.84
CA GLN A 550 10.78 13.84 -12.78
C GLN A 550 11.55 12.53 -12.56
N GLY A 551 11.11 11.70 -11.60
CA GLY A 551 11.61 10.33 -11.39
C GLY A 551 12.69 10.20 -10.33
N LEU A 552 12.76 11.11 -9.36
CA LEU A 552 13.64 10.97 -8.18
C LEU A 552 12.94 10.19 -7.06
N ARG A 553 13.65 9.26 -6.43
CA ARG A 553 13.20 8.50 -5.27
C ARG A 553 14.28 8.52 -4.18
N PHE A 554 13.83 8.62 -2.94
CA PHE A 554 14.66 8.50 -1.74
C PHE A 554 14.54 7.06 -1.26
N VAL A 555 15.66 6.36 -1.17
CA VAL A 555 15.70 4.92 -0.85
C VAL A 555 17.02 4.64 -0.15
N ASP A 556 17.00 4.05 1.03
CA ASP A 556 18.20 3.48 1.66
C ASP A 556 18.64 2.23 0.86
N LEU A 557 19.67 2.37 0.00
CA LEU A 557 20.10 1.29 -0.89
C LEU A 557 21.16 0.40 -0.27
N ASP A 558 21.99 0.94 0.61
CA ASP A 558 23.10 0.22 1.25
C ASP A 558 22.84 -0.17 2.71
N GLU A 559 21.61 0.06 3.19
CA GLU A 559 21.09 -0.32 4.50
C GLU A 559 21.86 0.37 5.65
N ASP A 560 22.36 1.59 5.42
CA ASP A 560 23.07 2.40 6.42
C ASP A 560 22.14 3.30 7.26
N GLY A 561 20.86 3.37 6.86
CA GLY A 561 19.83 4.15 7.53
C GLY A 561 19.70 5.59 7.03
N ASP A 562 20.43 6.01 5.99
CA ASP A 562 20.28 7.30 5.31
C ASP A 562 19.55 7.16 3.96
N ASP A 563 18.81 8.18 3.55
CA ASP A 563 18.11 8.18 2.26
C ASP A 563 19.09 8.42 1.09
N ASP A 564 19.39 7.40 0.28
CA ASP A 564 20.07 7.55 -1.00
C ASP A 564 19.13 8.04 -2.11
N LEU A 565 19.70 8.42 -3.26
CA LEU A 565 18.93 8.88 -4.40
C LEU A 565 19.02 7.94 -5.59
N VAL A 566 17.84 7.54 -6.08
CA VAL A 566 17.67 6.91 -7.39
C VAL A 566 16.89 7.86 -8.30
N PHE A 567 17.49 8.21 -9.43
CA PHE A 567 16.84 9.00 -10.47
C PHE A 567 16.83 8.24 -11.79
N SER A 568 15.68 8.19 -12.45
CA SER A 568 15.60 7.67 -13.81
C SER A 568 14.37 8.19 -14.56
N ASN A 569 14.58 8.74 -15.76
CA ASN A 569 13.50 9.16 -16.66
C ASN A 569 13.85 8.84 -18.13
N GLU A 570 13.09 9.39 -19.09
CA GLU A 570 13.33 9.14 -20.51
C GLU A 570 14.63 9.74 -21.09
N ARG A 571 15.38 10.52 -20.30
CA ARG A 571 16.60 11.22 -20.74
C ARG A 571 17.85 10.62 -20.13
N GLU A 572 17.85 10.42 -18.81
CA GLU A 572 19.02 10.00 -18.05
C GLU A 572 18.65 9.20 -16.79
N TYR A 573 19.66 8.60 -16.18
CA TYR A 573 19.57 7.96 -14.89
C TYR A 573 20.83 8.24 -14.07
N TRP A 574 20.69 8.20 -12.75
CA TRP A 574 21.81 8.18 -11.82
C TRP A 574 21.42 7.60 -10.47
N VAL A 575 22.40 7.04 -9.77
CA VAL A 575 22.32 6.58 -8.38
C VAL A 575 23.39 7.30 -7.58
N ARG A 576 22.99 7.88 -6.45
CA ARG A 576 23.92 8.59 -5.57
C ARG A 576 23.68 8.26 -4.12
N LEU A 577 24.77 7.92 -3.42
CA LEU A 577 24.71 7.63 -2.00
C LEU A 577 24.86 8.92 -1.19
N TYR A 578 24.20 8.96 -0.04
CA TYR A 578 24.37 10.03 0.93
C TYR A 578 25.73 9.86 1.65
N GLU A 579 26.51 10.95 1.80
CA GLU A 579 27.80 10.93 2.51
C GLU A 579 27.76 11.78 3.81
N GLY A 580 26.56 11.92 4.39
CA GLY A 580 26.31 12.68 5.61
C GLY A 580 26.11 14.20 5.40
N PRO A 581 25.79 14.94 6.48
CA PRO A 581 25.29 16.31 6.43
C PRO A 581 26.30 17.37 5.97
N ALA A 582 27.58 17.01 5.84
CA ALA A 582 28.60 17.92 5.30
C ALA A 582 28.69 17.86 3.76
N LYS A 583 28.31 16.72 3.17
CA LYS A 583 28.57 16.41 1.75
C LYS A 583 27.30 16.15 0.95
N GLY A 584 26.25 15.65 1.59
CA GLY A 584 25.03 15.25 0.93
C GLY A 584 25.25 14.09 -0.04
N TRP A 585 24.47 14.07 -1.13
CA TRP A 585 24.55 13.05 -2.19
C TRP A 585 25.70 13.30 -3.18
N SER A 586 26.94 13.36 -2.67
CA SER A 586 28.14 13.57 -3.50
C SER A 586 28.70 12.28 -4.10
N ASN A 587 28.46 11.12 -3.48
CA ASN A 587 28.95 9.84 -3.98
C ASN A 587 28.11 9.39 -5.17
N THR A 588 28.70 9.39 -6.37
CA THR A 588 28.02 8.91 -7.58
C THR A 588 28.39 7.46 -7.84
N VAL A 589 27.42 6.56 -7.71
CA VAL A 589 27.59 5.13 -7.99
C VAL A 589 27.47 4.86 -9.48
N SER A 590 26.40 5.36 -10.10
CA SER A 590 26.22 5.21 -11.55
C SER A 590 25.50 6.42 -12.13
N GLN A 591 25.76 6.71 -13.41
CA GLN A 591 25.05 7.72 -14.17
C GLN A 591 25.15 7.43 -15.67
N GLY A 592 24.13 7.80 -16.44
CA GLY A 592 24.15 7.63 -17.89
C GLY A 592 22.89 8.10 -18.58
N LYS A 593 22.86 7.95 -19.91
CA LYS A 593 21.67 8.25 -20.72
C LYS A 593 20.65 7.12 -20.60
N ALA A 594 19.37 7.46 -20.68
CA ALA A 594 18.31 6.46 -20.76
C ALA A 594 18.55 5.50 -21.93
N GLY A 595 18.30 4.20 -21.70
CA GLY A 595 18.47 3.15 -22.72
C GLY A 595 19.91 2.72 -23.02
N SER A 596 20.94 3.30 -22.40
CA SER A 596 22.31 2.77 -22.53
C SER A 596 22.42 1.35 -21.93
N PRO A 597 23.38 0.51 -22.38
CA PRO A 597 23.61 -0.79 -21.74
C PRO A 597 23.77 -0.65 -20.22
N GLY A 598 22.99 -1.44 -19.46
CA GLY A 598 23.00 -1.38 -18.00
C GLY A 598 22.25 -0.20 -17.36
N ALA A 599 21.55 0.62 -18.14
CA ALA A 599 20.72 1.71 -17.63
C ALA A 599 19.60 1.21 -16.70
N LEU A 600 19.23 2.04 -15.73
CA LEU A 600 18.03 1.81 -14.94
C LEU A 600 16.78 1.94 -15.81
N PRO A 601 15.73 1.15 -15.53
CA PRO A 601 14.44 1.43 -16.13
C PRO A 601 13.95 2.81 -15.66
N PRO A 602 13.37 3.64 -16.54
CA PRO A 602 12.80 4.92 -16.14
C PRO A 602 11.80 4.75 -15.00
N ILE A 603 11.85 5.61 -13.99
CA ILE A 603 10.86 5.69 -12.90
C ILE A 603 9.62 6.44 -13.41
N VAL A 604 9.84 7.49 -14.19
CA VAL A 604 8.79 8.21 -14.92
C VAL A 604 9.05 8.14 -16.43
N ARG A 605 7.99 8.26 -17.22
CA ARG A 605 8.09 8.41 -18.68
C ARG A 605 7.12 9.49 -19.14
N GLN A 606 7.63 10.54 -19.78
CA GLN A 606 6.80 11.63 -20.30
C GLN A 606 5.88 12.26 -19.23
N GLY A 607 6.32 12.27 -17.97
CA GLY A 607 5.60 12.87 -16.85
C GLY A 607 4.57 11.98 -16.15
N THR A 608 4.48 10.69 -16.51
CA THR A 608 3.64 9.70 -15.81
C THR A 608 4.51 8.65 -15.11
N LEU A 609 3.93 7.95 -14.13
CA LEU A 609 4.67 6.89 -13.42
C LEU A 609 4.87 5.71 -14.35
N ASN A 610 6.07 5.15 -14.35
CA ASN A 610 6.38 3.96 -15.13
C ASN A 610 6.05 2.65 -14.40
N GLY A 611 5.54 2.71 -13.17
CA GLY A 611 5.28 1.52 -12.36
C GLY A 611 6.52 0.94 -11.67
N VAL A 612 7.46 1.81 -11.28
CA VAL A 612 8.60 1.45 -10.43
C VAL A 612 8.26 1.65 -8.95
N TRP A 613 8.70 0.73 -8.10
CA TRP A 613 8.73 0.85 -6.63
C TRP A 613 9.94 0.10 -6.04
N PHE A 614 10.16 0.24 -4.73
CA PHE A 614 11.32 -0.32 -4.04
C PHE A 614 10.85 -1.25 -2.93
N HIS A 615 11.15 -2.54 -3.05
CA HIS A 615 10.61 -3.54 -2.15
C HIS A 615 11.44 -4.83 -2.18
N SER A 616 11.61 -5.47 -1.01
CA SER A 616 12.41 -6.70 -0.88
C SER A 616 13.80 -6.58 -1.52
N ASP A 617 14.53 -5.54 -1.11
CA ASP A 617 15.92 -5.24 -1.46
C ASP A 617 16.13 -5.15 -2.98
N ALA A 618 15.14 -4.61 -3.68
CA ALA A 618 15.15 -4.45 -5.12
C ALA A 618 14.33 -3.26 -5.59
N MET A 619 14.81 -2.64 -6.67
CA MET A 619 14.00 -1.81 -7.55
C MET A 619 13.17 -2.75 -8.44
N ILE A 620 11.86 -2.57 -8.44
CA ILE A 620 10.91 -3.41 -9.17
C ILE A 620 10.15 -2.55 -10.16
N LEU A 621 10.06 -3.00 -11.41
CA LEU A 621 9.23 -2.42 -12.45
C LEU A 621 8.13 -3.41 -12.84
N ALA A 622 6.88 -2.95 -12.81
CA ALA A 622 5.74 -3.63 -13.44
C ALA A 622 4.95 -2.62 -14.28
N ASN A 623 4.83 -2.88 -15.59
CA ASN A 623 4.07 -2.04 -16.52
C ASN A 623 3.58 -2.87 -17.72
N GLU A 624 2.95 -2.21 -18.68
CA GLU A 624 2.40 -2.81 -19.89
C GLU A 624 3.42 -3.52 -20.80
N TYR A 625 4.72 -3.39 -20.53
CA TYR A 625 5.81 -4.03 -21.27
C TYR A 625 6.52 -5.13 -20.48
N THR A 626 6.21 -5.31 -19.19
CA THR A 626 6.82 -6.37 -18.37
C THR A 626 6.07 -7.70 -18.45
N PHE A 627 4.90 -7.76 -19.08
CA PHE A 627 4.06 -8.96 -19.16
C PHE A 627 4.73 -10.18 -19.83
N ARG A 628 5.77 -9.97 -20.65
CA ARG A 628 6.57 -11.04 -21.27
C ARG A 628 7.82 -11.42 -20.44
N LYS A 629 8.13 -10.70 -19.37
CA LYS A 629 9.28 -10.98 -18.49
C LYS A 629 8.94 -12.10 -17.50
N PRO A 630 9.95 -12.84 -17.00
CA PRO A 630 9.76 -13.75 -15.88
C PRO A 630 9.05 -13.05 -14.73
N GLU A 631 8.09 -13.74 -14.12
CA GLU A 631 7.33 -13.23 -12.96
C GLU A 631 6.58 -11.91 -13.22
N LEU A 632 6.43 -11.51 -14.50
CA LEU A 632 5.75 -10.30 -14.98
C LEU A 632 6.39 -8.97 -14.56
N ILE A 633 7.65 -8.99 -14.08
CA ILE A 633 8.37 -7.82 -13.58
C ILE A 633 9.79 -7.73 -14.15
N ASP A 634 10.38 -6.53 -14.08
CA ASP A 634 11.83 -6.36 -14.12
C ASP A 634 12.31 -6.08 -12.68
N ARG A 635 13.11 -6.98 -12.11
CA ARG A 635 13.63 -6.88 -10.74
C ARG A 635 15.13 -6.59 -10.79
N ARG A 636 15.55 -5.53 -10.10
CA ARG A 636 16.96 -5.11 -9.96
C ARG A 636 17.32 -5.08 -8.46
N PRO A 637 17.97 -6.12 -7.93
CA PRO A 637 18.47 -6.14 -6.57
C PRO A 637 19.32 -4.90 -6.24
N PHE A 638 19.27 -4.40 -5.00
CA PHE A 638 20.06 -3.24 -4.58
C PHE A 638 21.56 -3.47 -4.75
N HIS A 639 22.06 -4.67 -4.45
CA HIS A 639 23.47 -4.99 -4.68
C HIS A 639 23.91 -4.82 -6.15
N ASP A 640 23.02 -5.06 -7.12
CA ASP A 640 23.31 -4.84 -8.56
C ASP A 640 23.29 -3.35 -8.95
N LEU A 641 22.58 -2.53 -8.17
CA LEU A 641 22.57 -1.06 -8.32
C LEU A 641 23.85 -0.45 -7.75
N LEU A 642 24.37 -1.04 -6.66
CA LEU A 642 25.56 -0.60 -5.93
C LEU A 642 26.88 -1.09 -6.54
N SER A 643 26.87 -2.21 -7.27
CA SER A 643 28.09 -2.85 -7.78
C SER A 643 28.64 -2.27 -9.10
N LYS A 644 28.21 -1.06 -9.50
CA LYS A 644 28.47 -0.51 -10.85
C LYS A 644 29.66 0.43 -10.94
#